data_AF-A0A7C8I5X4-F1
#
_entry.id   AF-A0A7C8I5X4-F1
#
_cell.length_a   1.000
_cell.length_b   1.000
_cell.length_c   1.000
_cell.angle_alpha   90.00
_cell.angle_beta   90.00
_cell.angle_gamma   90.00
#
_symmetry.space_group_name_H-M   'P 1'
#
loop_
_entity.id
_entity.type
_entity.pdbx_description
1 polymer ?
#
loop_
_entity_poly.entity_id
_entity_poly.type
_entity_poly.pdbx_seq_one_letter_code
_entity_poly.pdbx_strand_id
1 'polypeptide(L)'
;MSSTVYVSQTGPPSPPLEIATVSVHALSGGHFSLPEYQFVHPVSREARKTVPSLSFLIQHHNVTNGKVTRIVFDLGLRRDITRYAPAIQKHVETRQPMCTDPDVVKSLANGGLAPDDIDYVLYSHVHWDHIGEPRDFPTSTFLVGHGALALLNGSSSSLRGGHSFFEHDLLPEGRTIELSNPSHNSNKPRPFTIPQELGNINLEQPWAQYGHLPETLDVFNDGSLFIVNAPGHLPGHVNILARVAQDHYVYLAGDACHDRRLLTGEKEIGEWEDAHGHVCCIHADRKQAEETIRRIKALEMDGVEVIFAHDVEWETRPANSSRFFGVEAEYSVSKARSTISHLPLQFHSRPSATPQEHTRTHTHTTDPLPPASSILTNMTLATEQQSLKERFDAELGPAAFDSSWQRLLKHSPEMFAASLRLTSIPLTKRHLPPKLQSLISLAVASASTHLHTPSIHQHTAAALSHGASAAEIVEVLCLTSTLGIHACNIGVPLLCEVLREAGREMPSGMEGMSKEQWALKKEFEDKRGYWHGFWEDFLRASPEFFGAYVEFSGVPWTNEGGRGVLEPKVKELIYCAFDAAATHLYQPGLKLHMKNVLGYGGTPEEIMEVLELATLLSISTMHVGLPILEEELAAAGAAGAAGT
;
A
#
# COMPACT_ATOMS: atom_id res chain seq x y z
N MET A 1 18.91 68.46 22.36
CA MET A 1 18.60 67.03 22.16
C MET A 1 17.32 66.95 21.34
N SER A 2 17.48 66.78 20.02
CA SER A 2 16.38 66.63 19.05
C SER A 2 16.94 65.72 17.97
N SER A 3 16.40 64.50 17.84
CA SER A 3 16.74 63.60 16.73
C SER A 3 15.46 62.99 16.17
N THR A 4 14.98 63.54 15.06
CA THR A 4 15.09 63.04 13.67
C THR A 4 14.19 61.85 13.37
N VAL A 5 13.19 62.18 12.55
CA VAL A 5 12.23 61.34 11.83
C VAL A 5 12.98 60.46 10.82
N TYR A 6 12.67 59.15 10.80
CA TYR A 6 12.94 58.30 9.64
C TYR A 6 11.62 58.13 8.86
N VAL A 7 11.56 58.75 7.68
CA VAL A 7 10.55 58.50 6.66
C VAL A 7 11.01 57.29 5.85
N SER A 8 10.22 56.22 5.88
CA SER A 8 10.38 55.07 4.98
C SER A 8 9.88 55.47 3.59
N GLN A 9 10.76 55.45 2.60
CA GLN A 9 10.42 55.63 1.18
C GLN A 9 9.66 54.38 0.69
N THR A 10 8.43 54.57 0.23
CA THR A 10 7.69 53.55 -0.54
C THR A 10 8.36 53.40 -1.91
N GLY A 11 8.96 52.25 -2.17
CA GLY A 11 9.40 51.86 -3.52
C GLY A 11 8.22 51.78 -4.50
N PRO A 12 8.49 51.67 -5.81
CA PRO A 12 7.45 51.52 -6.82
C PRO A 12 6.58 50.29 -6.50
N PRO A 13 5.27 50.31 -6.80
CA PRO A 13 4.41 49.17 -6.56
C PRO A 13 4.97 47.95 -7.31
N SER A 14 5.18 46.86 -6.59
CA SER A 14 5.49 45.57 -7.19
C SER A 14 4.45 45.27 -8.27
N PRO A 15 4.83 44.70 -9.42
CA PRO A 15 3.85 44.20 -10.39
C PRO A 15 2.86 43.27 -9.64
N PRO A 16 1.56 43.28 -9.99
CA PRO A 16 0.61 42.40 -9.35
C PRO A 16 1.12 40.97 -9.44
N LEU A 17 1.18 40.26 -8.31
CA LEU A 17 1.48 38.83 -8.28
C LEU A 17 0.50 38.16 -9.25
N GLU A 18 1.01 37.52 -10.30
CA GLU A 18 0.17 36.68 -11.16
C GLU A 18 -0.49 35.64 -10.26
N ILE A 19 -1.83 35.62 -10.27
CA ILE A 19 -2.61 34.67 -9.48
C ILE A 19 -2.47 33.31 -10.16
N ALA A 20 -2.03 32.30 -9.41
CA ALA A 20 -1.85 30.96 -9.94
C ALA A 20 -3.21 30.33 -10.33
N THR A 21 -3.24 29.65 -11.48
CA THR A 21 -4.42 28.96 -12.01
C THR A 21 -4.05 27.57 -12.50
N VAL A 22 -5.03 26.67 -12.58
CA VAL A 22 -4.90 25.37 -13.23
C VAL A 22 -5.77 25.29 -14.48
N SER A 23 -5.41 24.41 -15.41
CA SER A 23 -6.34 23.99 -16.47
C SER A 23 -7.09 22.73 -16.06
N VAL A 24 -8.34 22.60 -16.48
CA VAL A 24 -9.22 21.45 -16.20
C VAL A 24 -9.88 21.01 -17.49
N HIS A 25 -9.72 19.72 -17.82
CA HIS A 25 -10.36 19.09 -18.97
C HIS A 25 -11.11 17.84 -18.53
N ALA A 26 -12.31 17.63 -19.09
CA ALA A 26 -13.05 16.40 -18.87
C ALA A 26 -12.42 15.24 -19.66
N LEU A 27 -12.48 14.05 -19.07
CA LEU A 27 -12.11 12.78 -19.65
C LEU A 27 -13.34 11.88 -19.57
N SER A 28 -13.73 11.28 -20.69
CA SER A 28 -14.80 10.29 -20.69
C SER A 28 -14.26 8.99 -20.09
N GLY A 29 -14.94 8.49 -19.06
CA GLY A 29 -14.64 7.24 -18.36
C GLY A 29 -15.78 6.23 -18.51
N GLY A 30 -16.56 6.33 -19.60
CA GLY A 30 -17.71 5.47 -19.88
C GLY A 30 -19.06 5.99 -19.37
N HIS A 31 -20.10 5.18 -19.58
CA HIS A 31 -21.49 5.46 -19.22
C HIS A 31 -22.15 4.21 -18.66
N PHE A 32 -23.09 4.38 -17.74
CA PHE A 32 -23.86 3.28 -17.15
C PHE A 32 -25.22 3.77 -16.69
N SER A 33 -26.14 2.85 -16.38
CA SER A 33 -27.53 3.19 -16.10
C SER A 33 -27.90 2.99 -14.65
N LEU A 34 -28.29 4.08 -14.01
CA LEU A 34 -28.72 4.13 -12.62
C LEU A 34 -30.23 3.86 -12.50
N PRO A 35 -30.68 2.99 -11.57
CA PRO A 35 -32.08 2.97 -11.15
C PRO A 35 -32.39 4.22 -10.32
N GLU A 36 -33.14 5.18 -10.88
CA GLU A 36 -33.30 6.51 -10.29
C GLU A 36 -33.84 6.48 -8.86
N TYR A 37 -34.71 5.53 -8.52
CA TYR A 37 -35.31 5.42 -7.18
C TYR A 37 -34.29 5.18 -6.06
N GLN A 38 -33.08 4.71 -6.37
CA GLN A 38 -31.99 4.54 -5.40
C GLN A 38 -31.25 5.85 -5.11
N PHE A 39 -31.45 6.89 -5.92
CA PHE A 39 -30.69 8.14 -5.88
C PHE A 39 -31.59 9.35 -5.63
N VAL A 40 -32.80 9.38 -6.19
CA VAL A 40 -33.74 10.50 -6.09
C VAL A 40 -35.15 10.06 -5.70
N HIS A 41 -35.87 10.93 -5.00
CA HIS A 41 -37.26 10.76 -4.59
C HIS A 41 -38.04 12.08 -4.73
N PRO A 42 -39.34 12.08 -5.10
CA PRO A 42 -40.12 10.94 -5.60
C PRO A 42 -39.86 10.63 -7.07
N VAL A 43 -39.85 9.34 -7.43
CA VAL A 43 -39.70 8.84 -8.80
C VAL A 43 -40.31 7.42 -8.92
N SER A 44 -40.59 6.95 -10.15
CA SER A 44 -41.09 5.58 -10.38
C SER A 44 -40.01 4.54 -10.03
N ARG A 45 -40.42 3.35 -9.57
CA ARG A 45 -39.49 2.23 -9.28
C ARG A 45 -38.78 1.70 -10.52
N GLU A 46 -39.39 1.87 -11.69
CA GLU A 46 -38.87 1.43 -12.98
C GLU A 46 -38.01 2.50 -13.67
N ALA A 47 -37.94 3.70 -13.08
CA ALA A 47 -37.22 4.81 -13.68
C ALA A 47 -35.71 4.54 -13.68
N ARG A 48 -35.08 4.76 -14.84
CA ARG A 48 -33.65 4.55 -15.06
C ARG A 48 -33.10 5.71 -15.86
N LYS A 49 -31.85 6.06 -15.58
CA LYS A 49 -31.13 7.14 -16.27
C LYS A 49 -29.71 6.68 -16.58
N THR A 50 -29.32 6.76 -17.85
CA THR A 50 -27.92 6.54 -18.25
C THR A 50 -27.13 7.81 -17.97
N VAL A 51 -26.03 7.67 -17.25
CA VAL A 51 -25.16 8.76 -16.79
C VAL A 51 -23.72 8.49 -17.22
N PRO A 52 -22.90 9.54 -17.43
CA PRO A 52 -21.47 9.37 -17.61
C PRO A 52 -20.77 8.97 -16.31
N SER A 53 -19.57 8.43 -16.40
CA SER A 53 -18.57 8.52 -15.33
C SER A 53 -17.44 9.44 -15.82
N LEU A 54 -17.57 10.73 -15.52
CA LEU A 54 -16.59 11.74 -15.91
C LEU A 54 -15.39 11.70 -14.95
N SER A 55 -14.22 11.70 -15.56
CA SER A 55 -12.93 11.96 -14.91
C SER A 55 -12.39 13.31 -15.36
N PHE A 56 -11.36 13.83 -14.69
CA PHE A 56 -10.81 15.15 -15.06
C PHE A 56 -9.28 15.15 -15.06
N LEU A 57 -8.69 15.70 -16.13
CA LEU A 57 -7.28 16.07 -16.17
C LEU A 57 -7.12 17.49 -15.64
N ILE A 58 -6.31 17.64 -14.60
CA ILE A 58 -5.94 18.92 -14.00
C ILE A 58 -4.45 19.14 -14.25
N GLN A 59 -4.09 20.29 -14.81
CA GLN A 59 -2.69 20.65 -15.03
C GLN A 59 -2.35 21.95 -14.32
N HIS A 60 -1.37 21.88 -13.43
CA HIS A 60 -0.79 23.02 -12.74
C HIS A 60 0.55 23.39 -13.37
N HIS A 61 0.77 24.68 -13.60
CA HIS A 61 2.04 25.21 -14.09
C HIS A 61 2.69 26.00 -12.96
N ASN A 62 3.79 25.48 -12.42
CA ASN A 62 4.54 26.17 -11.39
C ASN A 62 5.27 27.37 -11.99
N VAL A 63 4.84 28.59 -11.62
CA VAL A 63 5.39 29.85 -12.13
C VAL A 63 6.86 30.09 -11.73
N THR A 64 7.35 29.42 -10.68
CA THR A 64 8.72 29.61 -10.18
C THR A 64 9.75 28.76 -10.92
N ASN A 65 9.41 27.54 -11.32
CA ASN A 65 10.34 26.59 -11.92
C ASN A 65 9.89 26.04 -13.29
N GLY A 66 8.70 26.41 -13.76
CA GLY A 66 8.15 25.99 -15.05
C GLY A 66 7.67 24.53 -15.11
N LYS A 67 7.73 23.79 -13.99
CA LYS A 67 7.26 22.40 -13.94
C LYS A 67 5.75 22.35 -14.14
N VAL A 68 5.30 21.40 -14.97
CA VAL A 68 3.88 21.05 -15.08
C VAL A 68 3.62 19.84 -14.22
N THR A 69 2.63 19.93 -13.32
CA THR A 69 2.13 18.78 -12.56
C THR A 69 0.76 18.38 -13.10
N ARG A 70 0.60 17.11 -13.45
CA ARG A 70 -0.62 16.53 -14.01
C ARG A 70 -1.29 15.62 -13.00
N ILE A 71 -2.55 15.93 -12.69
CA ILE A 71 -3.38 15.17 -11.78
C ILE A 71 -4.59 14.69 -12.55
N VAL A 72 -4.87 13.38 -12.51
CA VAL A 72 -6.15 12.83 -12.96
C VAL A 72 -7.05 12.66 -11.74
N PHE A 73 -8.23 13.27 -11.76
CA PHE A 73 -9.26 13.13 -10.74
C PHE A 73 -10.28 12.08 -11.20
N ASP A 74 -10.31 10.95 -10.49
CA ASP A 74 -11.00 9.69 -10.83
C ASP A 74 -10.57 9.04 -12.15
N LEU A 75 -10.81 7.73 -12.29
CA LEU A 75 -10.52 6.95 -13.51
C LEU A 75 -11.76 6.37 -14.21
N GLY A 76 -12.95 6.66 -13.69
CA GLY A 76 -14.22 6.22 -14.26
C GLY A 76 -14.46 4.70 -14.18
N LEU A 77 -15.16 4.15 -15.18
CA LEU A 77 -15.41 2.72 -15.29
C LEU A 77 -14.16 1.96 -15.74
N ARG A 78 -13.97 0.73 -15.22
CA ARG A 78 -12.93 -0.18 -15.68
C ARG A 78 -13.25 -0.65 -17.09
N ARG A 79 -12.27 -0.52 -17.98
CA ARG A 79 -12.34 -0.94 -19.39
C ARG A 79 -12.87 -2.37 -19.55
N ASP A 80 -12.31 -3.29 -18.76
CA ASP A 80 -12.70 -4.70 -18.71
C ASP A 80 -13.42 -5.00 -17.39
N ILE A 81 -14.74 -5.12 -17.47
CA ILE A 81 -15.60 -5.35 -16.30
C ILE A 81 -15.40 -6.73 -15.68
N THR A 82 -14.83 -7.70 -16.41
CA THR A 82 -14.57 -9.05 -15.88
C THR A 82 -13.43 -9.07 -14.86
N ARG A 83 -12.68 -7.97 -14.78
CA ARG A 83 -11.58 -7.79 -13.83
C ARG A 83 -11.98 -7.14 -12.51
N TYR A 84 -13.22 -6.67 -12.39
CA TYR A 84 -13.77 -6.32 -11.08
C TYR A 84 -13.94 -7.58 -10.22
N ALA A 85 -13.92 -7.44 -8.90
CA ALA A 85 -14.31 -8.52 -7.99
C ALA A 85 -15.73 -9.05 -8.32
N PRO A 86 -16.00 -10.36 -8.14
CA PRO A 86 -17.27 -10.98 -8.55
C PRO A 86 -18.53 -10.28 -8.00
N ALA A 87 -18.47 -9.74 -6.79
CA ALA A 87 -19.57 -9.00 -6.19
C ALA A 87 -19.91 -7.71 -6.96
N ILE A 88 -18.89 -6.99 -7.44
CA ILE A 88 -19.03 -5.82 -8.29
C ILE A 88 -19.54 -6.23 -9.67
N GLN A 89 -19.04 -7.33 -10.26
CA GLN A 89 -19.54 -7.83 -11.55
C GLN A 89 -21.06 -8.07 -11.50
N LYS A 90 -21.54 -8.74 -10.45
CA LYS A 90 -22.97 -8.96 -10.21
C LYS A 90 -23.73 -7.64 -9.98
N HIS A 91 -23.12 -6.68 -9.29
CA HIS A 91 -23.72 -5.35 -9.12
C HIS A 91 -23.92 -4.65 -10.48
N VAL A 92 -22.91 -4.71 -11.34
CA VAL A 92 -22.88 -4.08 -12.67
C VAL A 92 -23.94 -4.64 -13.63
N GLU A 93 -24.39 -5.88 -13.45
CA GLU A 93 -25.54 -6.44 -14.20
C GLU A 93 -26.81 -5.59 -14.00
N THR A 94 -26.99 -5.00 -12.82
CA THR A 94 -28.13 -4.13 -12.51
C THR A 94 -27.99 -2.71 -13.07
N ARG A 95 -26.83 -2.40 -13.69
CA ARG A 95 -26.44 -1.07 -14.16
C ARG A 95 -26.45 -0.93 -15.69
N GLN A 96 -27.09 -1.86 -16.38
CA GLN A 96 -27.21 -1.86 -17.84
C GLN A 96 -28.29 -0.89 -18.37
N PRO A 97 -28.16 -0.35 -19.60
CA PRO A 97 -26.98 -0.46 -20.48
C PRO A 97 -25.76 0.27 -19.92
N MET A 98 -24.57 -0.25 -20.26
CA MET A 98 -23.27 0.29 -19.87
C MET A 98 -22.31 0.28 -21.07
N CYS A 99 -21.46 1.30 -21.16
CA CYS A 99 -20.36 1.44 -22.11
C CYS A 99 -19.08 1.80 -21.35
N THR A 100 -18.01 1.06 -21.55
CA THR A 100 -16.69 1.34 -20.93
C THR A 100 -15.72 2.01 -21.91
N ASP A 101 -16.21 2.40 -23.09
CA ASP A 101 -15.44 3.03 -24.15
C ASP A 101 -16.00 4.43 -24.48
N PRO A 102 -15.14 5.47 -24.61
CA PRO A 102 -13.72 5.46 -24.26
C PRO A 102 -13.51 5.33 -22.74
N ASP A 103 -12.41 4.70 -22.34
CA ASP A 103 -11.91 4.76 -20.97
C ASP A 103 -10.94 5.95 -20.82
N VAL A 104 -10.52 6.22 -19.58
CA VAL A 104 -9.65 7.36 -19.27
C VAL A 104 -8.32 7.33 -20.04
N VAL A 105 -7.73 6.16 -20.27
CA VAL A 105 -6.48 6.06 -21.05
C VAL A 105 -6.69 6.50 -22.50
N LYS A 106 -7.81 6.11 -23.13
CA LYS A 106 -8.17 6.59 -24.47
C LYS A 106 -8.47 8.09 -24.48
N SER A 107 -9.17 8.58 -23.46
CA SER A 107 -9.44 10.02 -23.31
C SER A 107 -8.17 10.85 -23.17
N LEU A 108 -7.16 10.38 -22.43
CA LEU A 108 -5.84 11.02 -22.34
C LEU A 108 -5.10 10.99 -23.69
N ALA A 109 -5.13 9.85 -24.37
CA ALA A 109 -4.47 9.69 -25.66
C ALA A 109 -5.03 10.63 -26.75
N ASN A 110 -6.32 10.99 -26.68
CA ASN A 110 -6.92 11.96 -27.61
C ASN A 110 -6.22 13.33 -27.56
N GLY A 111 -5.72 13.76 -26.41
CA GLY A 111 -4.93 14.99 -26.27
C GLY A 111 -3.42 14.76 -26.25
N GLY A 112 -2.96 13.57 -26.63
CA GLY A 112 -1.54 13.26 -26.79
C GLY A 112 -0.79 12.93 -25.50
N LEU A 113 -1.49 12.56 -24.43
CA LEU A 113 -0.86 12.11 -23.17
C LEU A 113 -0.96 10.58 -23.01
N ALA A 114 0.10 9.98 -22.48
CA ALA A 114 0.12 8.61 -22.02
C ALA A 114 -0.08 8.56 -20.48
N PRO A 115 -0.47 7.40 -19.91
CA PRO A 115 -0.55 7.24 -18.46
C PRO A 115 0.74 7.61 -17.71
N ASP A 116 1.90 7.36 -18.32
CA ASP A 116 3.21 7.67 -17.75
C ASP A 116 3.47 9.18 -17.59
N ASP A 117 2.72 10.03 -18.31
CA ASP A 117 2.80 11.50 -18.19
C ASP A 117 2.04 12.06 -16.98
N ILE A 118 1.27 11.21 -16.28
CA ILE A 118 0.43 11.59 -15.15
C ILE A 118 1.20 11.42 -13.84
N ASP A 119 1.41 12.52 -13.11
CA ASP A 119 2.13 12.51 -11.84
C ASP A 119 1.28 11.91 -10.71
N TYR A 120 -0.01 12.27 -10.66
CA TYR A 120 -0.93 11.86 -9.59
C TYR A 120 -2.27 11.38 -10.12
N VAL A 121 -2.83 10.37 -9.47
CA VAL A 121 -4.24 9.99 -9.62
C VAL A 121 -4.92 10.20 -8.27
N LEU A 122 -5.82 11.18 -8.20
CA LEU A 122 -6.62 11.45 -7.01
C LEU A 122 -8.00 10.82 -7.18
N TYR A 123 -8.38 9.94 -6.27
CA TYR A 123 -9.75 9.44 -6.21
C TYR A 123 -10.62 10.37 -5.37
N SER A 124 -11.78 10.75 -5.90
CA SER A 124 -12.86 11.33 -5.11
C SER A 124 -13.27 10.35 -4.00
N HIS A 125 -13.38 9.07 -4.34
CA HIS A 125 -13.57 7.95 -3.44
C HIS A 125 -13.33 6.62 -4.17
N VAL A 126 -13.31 5.51 -3.42
CA VAL A 126 -12.92 4.18 -3.92
C VAL A 126 -14.10 3.29 -4.32
N HIS A 127 -15.09 3.82 -5.04
CA HIS A 127 -16.23 3.04 -5.55
C HIS A 127 -16.03 2.61 -7.00
N TRP A 128 -16.66 1.51 -7.40
CA TRP A 128 -16.33 0.75 -8.61
C TRP A 128 -16.42 1.55 -9.92
N ASP A 129 -17.31 2.54 -9.99
CA ASP A 129 -17.56 3.41 -11.12
C ASP A 129 -16.64 4.63 -11.19
N HIS A 130 -15.73 4.80 -10.24
CA HIS A 130 -14.71 5.87 -10.21
C HIS A 130 -13.27 5.35 -10.31
N ILE A 131 -13.05 4.06 -10.05
CA ILE A 131 -11.69 3.51 -9.84
C ILE A 131 -10.93 3.13 -11.11
N GLY A 132 -11.62 2.92 -12.23
CA GLY A 132 -11.04 2.55 -13.51
C GLY A 132 -10.04 1.40 -13.45
N GLU A 133 -8.89 1.54 -14.12
CA GLU A 133 -7.79 0.58 -14.12
C GLU A 133 -6.50 1.21 -13.56
N PRO A 134 -6.25 1.14 -12.24
CA PRO A 134 -5.04 1.71 -11.63
C PRO A 134 -3.73 1.13 -12.19
N ARG A 135 -3.75 -0.11 -12.72
CA ARG A 135 -2.56 -0.78 -13.25
C ARG A 135 -2.04 -0.14 -14.54
N ASP A 136 -2.87 0.65 -15.24
CA ASP A 136 -2.47 1.39 -16.43
C ASP A 136 -1.55 2.58 -16.08
N PHE A 137 -1.44 2.97 -14.80
CA PHE A 137 -0.65 4.10 -14.30
C PHE A 137 0.55 3.63 -13.43
N PRO A 138 1.61 3.10 -14.05
CA PRO A 138 2.71 2.45 -13.33
C PRO A 138 3.61 3.43 -12.56
N THR A 139 3.65 4.70 -12.96
CA THR A 139 4.54 5.72 -12.38
C THR A 139 3.83 6.71 -11.44
N SER A 140 2.51 6.86 -11.57
CA SER A 140 1.75 7.87 -10.82
C SER A 140 1.69 7.58 -9.31
N THR A 141 1.56 8.62 -8.49
CA THR A 141 1.21 8.47 -7.07
C THR A 141 -0.30 8.57 -6.89
N PHE A 142 -0.90 7.63 -6.18
CA PHE A 142 -2.32 7.60 -5.89
C PHE A 142 -2.63 8.37 -4.62
N LEU A 143 -3.63 9.25 -4.68
CA LEU A 143 -4.10 10.04 -3.55
C LEU A 143 -5.53 9.61 -3.20
N VAL A 144 -5.81 9.40 -1.91
CA VAL A 144 -7.14 9.06 -1.42
C VAL A 144 -7.45 9.84 -0.14
N GLY A 145 -8.71 10.17 0.11
CA GLY A 145 -9.12 10.85 1.34
C GLY A 145 -9.04 9.95 2.57
N HIS A 146 -9.01 10.59 3.75
CA HIS A 146 -8.91 9.90 5.04
C HIS A 146 -10.06 8.91 5.29
N GLY A 147 -9.74 7.63 5.44
CA GLY A 147 -10.70 6.54 5.66
C GLY A 147 -10.91 5.64 4.44
N ALA A 148 -10.41 6.04 3.27
CA ALA A 148 -10.50 5.22 2.05
C ALA A 148 -9.69 3.91 2.17
N LEU A 149 -8.51 3.93 2.79
CA LEU A 149 -7.74 2.71 2.99
C LEU A 149 -8.42 1.76 3.99
N ALA A 150 -9.12 2.30 4.99
CA ALA A 150 -9.91 1.50 5.92
C ALA A 150 -11.10 0.81 5.23
N LEU A 151 -11.71 1.47 4.22
CA LEU A 151 -12.73 0.86 3.36
C LEU A 151 -12.19 -0.30 2.55
N LEU A 152 -11.08 -0.10 1.84
CA LEU A 152 -10.45 -1.15 1.03
C LEU A 152 -10.07 -2.37 1.88
N ASN A 153 -9.60 -2.15 3.12
CA ASN A 153 -9.26 -3.22 4.06
C ASN A 153 -10.46 -3.88 4.76
N GLY A 154 -11.71 -3.53 4.40
CA GLY A 154 -12.91 -4.13 4.99
C GLY A 154 -13.11 -3.82 6.48
N SER A 155 -12.41 -2.81 7.02
CA SER A 155 -12.43 -2.48 8.46
C SER A 155 -13.53 -1.48 8.85
N SER A 156 -14.33 -1.02 7.88
CA SER A 156 -15.46 -0.11 8.12
C SER A 156 -16.75 -0.88 8.39
N SER A 157 -17.25 -0.77 9.62
CA SER A 157 -18.46 -1.49 10.09
C SER A 157 -19.79 -0.81 9.74
N SER A 158 -19.76 0.35 9.07
CA SER A 158 -20.93 1.22 8.88
C SER A 158 -21.65 1.10 7.54
N LEU A 159 -21.09 0.38 6.56
CA LEU A 159 -21.65 0.30 5.20
C LEU A 159 -22.53 -0.94 5.01
N ARG A 160 -23.68 -0.77 4.36
CA ARG A 160 -24.65 -1.83 4.07
C ARG A 160 -25.16 -1.70 2.63
N GLY A 161 -25.41 -2.85 2.00
CA GLY A 161 -26.03 -2.92 0.67
C GLY A 161 -25.07 -3.38 -0.43
N GLY A 162 -25.63 -3.83 -1.56
CA GLY A 162 -24.89 -4.41 -2.68
C GLY A 162 -24.06 -3.40 -3.50
N HIS A 163 -23.97 -2.14 -3.08
CA HIS A 163 -23.10 -1.09 -3.63
C HIS A 163 -21.87 -0.82 -2.74
N SER A 164 -21.70 -1.55 -1.64
CA SER A 164 -20.57 -1.40 -0.71
C SER A 164 -19.50 -2.49 -0.90
N PHE A 165 -19.09 -2.73 -2.14
CA PHE A 165 -18.04 -3.70 -2.46
C PHE A 165 -16.73 -2.98 -2.81
N PHE A 166 -15.65 -3.35 -2.14
CA PHE A 166 -14.34 -2.69 -2.25
C PHE A 166 -13.26 -3.74 -2.49
N GLU A 167 -12.31 -3.43 -3.38
CA GLU A 167 -11.21 -4.32 -3.76
C GLU A 167 -9.99 -4.02 -2.88
N HIS A 168 -9.64 -4.91 -1.94
CA HIS A 168 -8.55 -4.67 -0.99
C HIS A 168 -7.17 -4.42 -1.65
N ASP A 169 -6.96 -4.97 -2.84
CA ASP A 169 -5.74 -4.88 -3.65
C ASP A 169 -5.84 -3.83 -4.78
N LEU A 170 -6.84 -2.94 -4.71
CA LEU A 170 -7.08 -1.92 -5.74
C LEU A 170 -5.85 -1.03 -5.98
N LEU A 171 -5.20 -0.58 -4.90
CA LEU A 171 -4.17 0.46 -4.93
C LEU A 171 -2.79 -0.09 -4.51
N PRO A 172 -1.70 0.34 -5.14
CA PRO A 172 -0.35 -0.13 -4.83
C PRO A 172 0.16 0.43 -3.48
N GLU A 173 0.49 -0.44 -2.52
CA GLU A 173 0.86 -0.10 -1.13
C GLU A 173 2.16 0.74 -1.00
N GLY A 174 2.94 0.91 -2.06
CA GLY A 174 4.15 1.76 -2.08
C GLY A 174 4.01 3.10 -2.82
N ARG A 175 2.87 3.36 -3.46
CA ARG A 175 2.61 4.59 -4.24
C ARG A 175 1.26 5.21 -3.90
N THR A 176 0.70 4.89 -2.74
CA THR A 176 -0.60 5.41 -2.30
C THR A 176 -0.41 6.28 -1.06
N ILE A 177 -0.95 7.49 -1.10
CA ILE A 177 -0.96 8.45 0.02
C ILE A 177 -2.41 8.66 0.44
N GLU A 178 -2.72 8.31 1.68
CA GLU A 178 -3.98 8.69 2.33
C GLU A 178 -3.82 10.05 2.99
N LEU A 179 -4.71 10.98 2.66
CA LEU A 179 -4.70 12.33 3.21
C LEU A 179 -4.95 12.31 4.73
N SER A 180 -4.43 13.32 5.41
CA SER A 180 -4.59 13.47 6.86
C SER A 180 -6.07 13.65 7.24
N ASN A 181 -6.42 13.32 8.49
CA ASN A 181 -7.79 13.44 8.98
C ASN A 181 -8.25 14.93 9.02
N PRO A 182 -9.33 15.30 8.30
CA PRO A 182 -9.85 16.67 8.28
C PRO A 182 -10.26 17.22 9.66
N SER A 183 -10.76 16.35 10.53
CA SER A 183 -11.24 16.72 11.88
C SER A 183 -10.11 16.94 12.89
N HIS A 184 -8.87 16.54 12.57
CA HIS A 184 -7.71 16.72 13.44
C HIS A 184 -6.85 17.89 12.96
N ASN A 185 -7.10 19.08 13.51
CA ASN A 185 -6.10 20.14 13.51
C ASN A 185 -4.90 19.67 14.34
N SER A 186 -3.79 19.33 13.69
CA SER A 186 -2.57 18.91 14.37
C SER A 186 -1.99 20.10 15.16
N ASN A 187 -2.31 20.18 16.45
CA ASN A 187 -1.63 21.03 17.44
C ASN A 187 -0.19 20.52 17.73
N LYS A 188 0.46 19.82 16.80
CA LYS A 188 1.88 19.47 16.95
C LYS A 188 2.71 20.71 16.59
N PRO A 189 3.60 21.20 17.47
CA PRO A 189 4.57 22.22 17.09
C PRO A 189 5.39 21.67 15.93
N ARG A 190 5.35 22.35 14.77
CA ARG A 190 6.24 21.99 13.67
C ARG A 190 7.69 22.26 14.12
N PRO A 191 8.66 21.35 13.88
CA PRO A 191 10.05 21.78 13.85
C PRO A 191 10.17 22.91 12.82
N PHE A 192 10.92 23.96 13.15
CA PHE A 192 11.12 25.19 12.36
C PHE A 192 10.92 24.97 10.84
N THR A 193 9.80 25.48 10.32
CA THR A 193 9.42 25.24 8.92
C THR A 193 10.30 26.10 8.01
N ILE A 194 11.06 25.43 7.15
CA ILE A 194 11.67 26.02 5.95
C ILE A 194 10.51 26.69 5.17
N PRO A 195 10.68 27.91 4.61
CA PRO A 195 9.64 28.52 3.78
C PRO A 195 9.19 27.52 2.70
N GLN A 196 7.93 27.11 2.72
CA GLN A 196 7.39 26.19 1.71
C GLN A 196 7.31 26.94 0.38
N GLU A 197 7.93 26.38 -0.66
CA GLU A 197 7.97 26.99 -1.99
C GLU A 197 6.58 26.94 -2.64
N LEU A 198 6.14 28.11 -3.11
CA LEU A 198 4.87 28.29 -3.80
C LEU A 198 4.85 27.49 -5.12
N GLY A 199 3.74 26.83 -5.43
CA GLY A 199 3.57 26.03 -6.65
C GLY A 199 4.11 24.60 -6.56
N ASN A 200 4.71 24.18 -5.44
CA ASN A 200 5.10 22.79 -5.20
C ASN A 200 4.01 22.06 -4.41
N ILE A 201 3.84 20.77 -4.69
CA ILE A 201 2.81 19.95 -4.02
C ILE A 201 3.05 19.87 -2.50
N ASN A 202 2.01 20.08 -1.70
CA ASN A 202 2.04 20.03 -0.24
C ASN A 202 0.76 19.40 0.32
N LEU A 203 0.84 18.10 0.63
CA LEU A 203 -0.28 17.32 1.16
C LEU A 203 -0.29 17.22 2.69
N GLU A 204 0.77 17.69 3.37
CA GLU A 204 0.94 17.53 4.83
C GLU A 204 0.45 18.72 5.64
N GLN A 205 -0.04 19.77 4.96
CA GLN A 205 -0.57 20.94 5.65
C GLN A 205 -1.87 20.63 6.42
N PRO A 206 -2.18 21.41 7.46
CA PRO A 206 -3.47 21.35 8.12
C PRO A 206 -4.60 21.71 7.17
N TRP A 207 -5.74 21.05 7.35
CA TRP A 207 -6.98 21.43 6.69
C TRP A 207 -7.41 22.82 7.18
N ALA A 208 -7.86 23.65 6.26
CA ALA A 208 -8.29 25.02 6.55
C ALA A 208 -9.64 25.34 5.89
N GLN A 209 -10.36 26.29 6.48
CA GLN A 209 -11.60 26.78 5.89
C GLN A 209 -11.32 27.65 4.67
N TYR A 210 -12.09 27.45 3.59
CA TYR A 210 -12.09 28.28 2.40
C TYR A 210 -13.52 28.63 1.97
N GLY A 211 -13.93 29.88 2.19
CA GLY A 211 -15.31 30.31 1.93
C GLY A 211 -16.34 29.47 2.71
N HIS A 212 -17.25 28.83 1.97
CA HIS A 212 -18.28 27.92 2.51
C HIS A 212 -17.78 26.51 2.84
N LEU A 213 -16.53 26.19 2.52
CA LEU A 213 -15.94 24.87 2.70
C LEU A 213 -15.16 24.84 4.03
N PRO A 214 -15.53 23.99 5.01
CA PRO A 214 -14.90 24.02 6.33
C PRO A 214 -13.48 23.45 6.32
N GLU A 215 -13.20 22.47 5.46
CA GLU A 215 -11.97 21.69 5.45
C GLU A 215 -11.46 21.55 4.02
N THR A 216 -10.40 22.29 3.71
CA THR A 216 -9.72 22.28 2.40
C THR A 216 -8.20 22.18 2.57
N LEU A 217 -7.54 21.60 1.57
CA LEU A 217 -6.08 21.55 1.43
C LEU A 217 -5.68 22.24 0.12
N ASP A 218 -4.90 23.32 0.21
CA ASP A 218 -4.33 24.02 -0.96
C ASP A 218 -3.12 23.26 -1.53
N VAL A 219 -3.34 22.43 -2.54
CA VAL A 219 -2.39 21.43 -3.03
C VAL A 219 -1.01 22.04 -3.35
N PHE A 220 -0.96 23.30 -3.81
CA PHE A 220 0.26 23.96 -4.26
C PHE A 220 0.68 25.17 -3.40
N ASN A 221 -0.03 25.46 -2.31
CA ASN A 221 0.12 26.66 -1.48
C ASN A 221 0.00 28.00 -2.25
N ASP A 222 -0.64 27.99 -3.42
CA ASP A 222 -0.78 29.15 -4.30
C ASP A 222 -2.23 29.54 -4.58
N GLY A 223 -3.18 28.81 -3.98
CA GLY A 223 -4.62 29.04 -4.11
C GLY A 223 -5.19 28.67 -5.48
N SER A 224 -4.48 27.88 -6.28
CA SER A 224 -4.94 27.42 -7.60
C SER A 224 -5.78 26.15 -7.56
N LEU A 225 -5.52 25.24 -6.61
CA LEU A 225 -6.19 23.95 -6.51
C LEU A 225 -6.38 23.53 -5.05
N PHE A 226 -7.61 23.23 -4.67
CA PHE A 226 -7.96 22.75 -3.34
C PHE A 226 -8.57 21.36 -3.39
N ILE A 227 -8.08 20.46 -2.55
CA ILE A 227 -8.81 19.23 -2.17
C ILE A 227 -9.78 19.60 -1.05
N VAL A 228 -11.03 19.16 -1.17
CA VAL A 228 -12.14 19.54 -0.30
C VAL A 228 -12.71 18.29 0.36
N ASN A 229 -12.79 18.28 1.69
CA ASN A 229 -13.47 17.19 2.40
C ASN A 229 -14.97 17.21 2.07
N ALA A 230 -15.52 16.07 1.64
CA ALA A 230 -16.91 15.96 1.17
C ALA A 230 -17.64 14.80 1.86
N PRO A 231 -17.81 14.82 3.20
CA PRO A 231 -18.35 13.68 3.93
C PRO A 231 -19.81 13.38 3.56
N GLY A 232 -20.21 12.12 3.75
CA GLY A 232 -21.60 11.67 3.60
C GLY A 232 -21.74 10.47 2.67
N HIS A 233 -21.14 10.51 1.48
CA HIS A 233 -21.25 9.40 0.52
C HIS A 233 -20.49 8.15 0.98
N LEU A 234 -19.17 8.23 1.10
CA LEU A 234 -18.31 7.16 1.62
C LEU A 234 -17.20 7.74 2.51
N PRO A 235 -16.66 6.98 3.49
CA PRO A 235 -15.43 7.36 4.18
C PRO A 235 -14.28 7.67 3.20
N GLY A 236 -13.53 8.74 3.45
CA GLY A 236 -12.48 9.21 2.55
C GLY A 236 -12.95 9.98 1.33
N HIS A 237 -14.23 10.35 1.25
CA HIS A 237 -14.77 11.07 0.10
C HIS A 237 -14.31 12.54 0.05
N VAL A 238 -13.76 12.94 -1.10
CA VAL A 238 -13.20 14.27 -1.37
C VAL A 238 -13.63 14.81 -2.74
N ASN A 239 -13.68 16.13 -2.85
CA ASN A 239 -13.94 16.88 -4.08
C ASN A 239 -12.79 17.82 -4.40
N ILE A 240 -12.84 18.47 -5.56
CA ILE A 240 -11.85 19.48 -5.98
C ILE A 240 -12.51 20.84 -6.18
N LEU A 241 -11.85 21.90 -5.70
CA LEU A 241 -12.12 23.28 -6.11
C LEU A 241 -10.89 23.82 -6.86
N ALA A 242 -11.04 24.08 -8.15
CA ALA A 242 -9.97 24.52 -9.04
C ALA A 242 -10.20 25.96 -9.50
N ARG A 243 -9.20 26.83 -9.33
CA ARG A 243 -9.20 28.18 -9.92
C ARG A 243 -8.68 28.09 -11.34
N VAL A 244 -9.53 28.37 -12.32
CA VAL A 244 -9.18 28.26 -13.75
C VAL A 244 -9.00 29.62 -14.43
N ALA A 245 -9.43 30.71 -13.78
CA ALA A 245 -9.13 32.09 -14.15
C ALA A 245 -9.15 32.99 -12.90
N GLN A 246 -8.80 34.26 -13.05
CA GLN A 246 -8.73 35.23 -11.95
C GLN A 246 -9.96 35.19 -11.02
N ASP A 247 -11.16 35.22 -11.61
CA ASP A 247 -12.44 35.22 -10.89
C ASP A 247 -13.33 34.02 -11.28
N HIS A 248 -12.75 32.93 -11.80
CA HIS A 248 -13.51 31.74 -12.22
C HIS A 248 -12.98 30.48 -11.56
N TYR A 249 -13.90 29.74 -10.93
CA TYR A 249 -13.62 28.47 -10.27
C TYR A 249 -14.52 27.37 -10.81
N VAL A 250 -13.99 26.17 -10.81
CA VAL A 250 -14.70 24.94 -11.13
C VAL A 250 -14.62 24.02 -9.93
N TYR A 251 -15.77 23.53 -9.48
CA TYR A 251 -15.91 22.52 -8.43
C TYR A 251 -16.24 21.17 -9.06
N LEU A 252 -15.37 20.20 -8.86
CA LEU A 252 -15.49 18.84 -9.40
C LEU A 252 -15.90 17.90 -8.26
N ALA A 253 -16.97 17.14 -8.46
CA ALA A 253 -17.48 16.25 -7.43
C ALA A 253 -17.90 14.89 -8.00
N GLY A 254 -17.22 13.82 -7.58
CA GLY A 254 -17.76 12.47 -7.64
C GLY A 254 -18.81 12.32 -6.54
N ASP A 255 -19.92 11.63 -6.78
CA ASP A 255 -20.93 11.10 -5.84
C ASP A 255 -21.38 11.91 -4.60
N ALA A 256 -21.01 13.18 -4.50
CA ALA A 256 -21.57 14.13 -3.55
C ALA A 256 -23.04 14.44 -3.90
N CYS A 257 -23.38 14.29 -5.19
CA CYS A 257 -24.70 14.53 -5.74
C CYS A 257 -24.83 13.79 -7.08
N HIS A 258 -25.55 12.67 -7.11
CA HIS A 258 -25.71 11.83 -8.31
C HIS A 258 -26.66 12.41 -9.37
N ASP A 259 -27.49 13.38 -9.00
CA ASP A 259 -28.43 14.03 -9.92
C ASP A 259 -28.65 15.51 -9.56
N ARG A 260 -28.57 16.40 -10.55
CA ARG A 260 -28.69 17.85 -10.38
C ARG A 260 -29.98 18.29 -9.66
N ARG A 261 -31.06 17.50 -9.76
CA ARG A 261 -32.34 17.80 -9.08
C ARG A 261 -32.22 17.77 -7.55
N LEU A 262 -31.23 17.05 -6.99
CA LEU A 262 -30.92 17.09 -5.56
C LEU A 262 -30.33 18.44 -5.16
N LEU A 263 -29.44 19.00 -6.00
CA LEU A 263 -28.83 20.30 -5.78
C LEU A 263 -29.88 21.43 -5.88
N THR A 264 -30.74 21.38 -6.90
CA THR A 264 -31.80 22.40 -7.07
C THR A 264 -32.88 22.31 -5.98
N GLY A 265 -33.08 21.11 -5.41
CA GLY A 265 -34.13 20.82 -4.43
C GLY A 265 -35.46 20.40 -5.08
N GLU A 266 -35.45 20.07 -6.37
CA GLU A 266 -36.61 19.47 -7.06
C GLU A 266 -36.87 18.04 -6.57
N LYS A 267 -35.81 17.33 -6.17
CA LYS A 267 -35.86 15.97 -5.62
C LYS A 267 -35.10 15.89 -4.30
N GLU A 268 -35.47 14.89 -3.51
CA GLU A 268 -34.78 14.49 -2.28
C GLU A 268 -33.94 13.23 -2.53
N ILE A 269 -33.02 12.92 -1.62
CA ILE A 269 -32.21 11.70 -1.68
C ILE A 269 -33.14 10.47 -1.62
N GLY A 270 -32.94 9.52 -2.55
CA GLY A 270 -33.69 8.28 -2.61
C GLY A 270 -33.32 7.30 -1.49
N GLU A 271 -34.33 6.59 -0.98
CA GLU A 271 -34.17 5.48 -0.03
C GLU A 271 -34.99 4.28 -0.53
N TRP A 272 -34.49 3.07 -0.25
CA TRP A 272 -35.18 1.83 -0.63
C TRP A 272 -35.03 0.75 0.43
N GLU A 273 -35.89 -0.26 0.40
CA GLU A 273 -35.77 -1.40 1.29
C GLU A 273 -34.95 -2.52 0.62
N ASP A 274 -34.01 -3.10 1.37
CA ASP A 274 -33.32 -4.33 0.94
C ASP A 274 -34.24 -5.57 1.06
N ALA A 275 -33.73 -6.74 0.65
CA ALA A 275 -34.48 -8.00 0.71
C ALA A 275 -34.88 -8.42 2.14
N HIS A 276 -34.31 -7.79 3.16
CA HIS A 276 -34.58 -8.03 4.58
C HIS A 276 -35.46 -6.94 5.21
N GLY A 277 -35.92 -5.96 4.42
CA GLY A 277 -36.77 -4.86 4.87
C GLY A 277 -36.01 -3.72 5.55
N HIS A 278 -34.68 -3.66 5.45
CA HIS A 278 -33.92 -2.52 5.97
C HIS A 278 -33.93 -1.36 4.98
N VAL A 279 -34.12 -0.14 5.50
CA VAL A 279 -33.95 1.09 4.71
C VAL A 279 -32.48 1.29 4.37
N CYS A 280 -32.19 1.38 3.07
CA CYS A 280 -30.89 1.61 2.46
C CYS A 280 -30.86 2.99 1.80
N CYS A 281 -29.66 3.55 1.75
CA CYS A 281 -29.34 4.80 1.06
C CYS A 281 -28.02 4.61 0.29
N ILE A 282 -27.84 5.34 -0.80
CA ILE A 282 -26.58 5.34 -1.54
C ILE A 282 -25.45 6.00 -0.73
N HIS A 283 -25.80 6.94 0.15
CA HIS A 283 -24.86 7.60 1.03
C HIS A 283 -24.75 6.86 2.38
N ALA A 284 -23.52 6.64 2.83
CA ALA A 284 -23.20 6.04 4.12
C ALA A 284 -23.79 6.85 5.30
N ASP A 285 -23.76 8.18 5.19
CA ASP A 285 -24.38 9.11 6.11
C ASP A 285 -25.19 10.14 5.32
N ARG A 286 -26.49 9.89 5.22
CA ARG A 286 -27.44 10.76 4.51
C ARG A 286 -27.40 12.20 5.00
N LYS A 287 -27.33 12.43 6.33
CA LYS A 287 -27.38 13.80 6.87
C LYS A 287 -26.14 14.59 6.51
N GLN A 288 -24.97 13.94 6.57
CA GLN A 288 -23.73 14.57 6.11
C GLN A 288 -23.73 14.80 4.60
N ALA A 289 -24.33 13.89 3.82
CA ALA A 289 -24.48 14.09 2.37
C ALA A 289 -25.37 15.29 2.04
N GLU A 290 -26.53 15.44 2.70
CA GLU A 290 -27.42 16.61 2.55
C GLU A 290 -26.69 17.92 2.89
N GLU A 291 -25.89 17.90 3.94
CA GLU A 291 -25.08 19.04 4.37
C GLU A 291 -23.98 19.40 3.36
N THR A 292 -23.35 18.38 2.74
CA THR A 292 -22.40 18.55 1.64
C THR A 292 -23.08 19.13 0.40
N ILE A 293 -24.22 18.60 -0.03
CA ILE A 293 -25.02 19.14 -1.15
C ILE A 293 -25.37 20.61 -0.93
N ARG A 294 -25.77 20.97 0.30
CA ARG A 294 -26.08 22.37 0.66
C ARG A 294 -24.86 23.30 0.51
N ARG A 295 -23.65 22.83 0.83
CA ARG A 295 -22.41 23.60 0.64
C ARG A 295 -22.09 23.78 -0.85
N ILE A 296 -22.24 22.71 -1.63
CA ILE A 296 -22.05 22.76 -3.09
C ILE A 296 -23.04 23.75 -3.73
N LYS A 297 -24.30 23.76 -3.27
CA LYS A 297 -25.31 24.72 -3.73
C LYS A 297 -24.91 26.16 -3.42
N ALA A 298 -24.36 26.41 -2.23
CA ALA A 298 -23.87 27.75 -1.88
C ALA A 298 -22.74 28.21 -2.81
N LEU A 299 -21.80 27.32 -3.15
CA LEU A 299 -20.75 27.62 -4.13
C LEU A 299 -21.33 27.96 -5.51
N GLU A 300 -22.31 27.19 -6.00
CA GLU A 300 -22.96 27.46 -7.30
C GLU A 300 -23.65 28.84 -7.30
N MET A 301 -24.28 29.21 -6.17
CA MET A 301 -24.90 30.53 -6.00
C MET A 301 -23.88 31.68 -5.99
N ASP A 302 -22.66 31.42 -5.52
CA ASP A 302 -21.54 32.37 -5.53
C ASP A 302 -20.85 32.47 -6.90
N GLY A 303 -21.33 31.73 -7.90
CA GLY A 303 -20.81 31.77 -9.27
C GLY A 303 -19.72 30.74 -9.57
N VAL A 304 -19.46 29.79 -8.67
CA VAL A 304 -18.57 28.65 -8.95
C VAL A 304 -19.28 27.69 -9.91
N GLU A 305 -18.61 27.27 -10.97
CA GLU A 305 -19.15 26.25 -11.87
C GLU A 305 -19.07 24.86 -11.18
N VAL A 306 -20.19 24.18 -11.02
CA VAL A 306 -20.24 22.84 -10.42
C VAL A 306 -20.43 21.77 -11.50
N ILE A 307 -19.55 20.76 -11.49
CA ILE A 307 -19.59 19.62 -12.40
C ILE A 307 -19.58 18.32 -11.59
N PHE A 308 -20.63 17.51 -11.75
CA PHE A 308 -20.70 16.18 -11.12
C PHE A 308 -20.19 15.09 -12.07
N ALA A 309 -19.62 14.02 -11.53
CA ALA A 309 -19.13 12.88 -12.32
C ALA A 309 -20.23 12.25 -13.20
N HIS A 310 -21.48 12.28 -12.72
CA HIS A 310 -22.66 11.73 -13.39
C HIS A 310 -23.55 12.80 -14.07
N ASP A 311 -23.00 13.98 -14.37
CA ASP A 311 -23.76 15.11 -14.90
C ASP A 311 -24.04 14.99 -16.41
N VAL A 312 -25.16 14.34 -16.73
CA VAL A 312 -25.67 14.22 -18.12
C VAL A 312 -25.92 15.57 -18.77
N GLU A 313 -26.43 16.55 -18.02
CA GLU A 313 -26.78 17.87 -18.57
C GLU A 313 -25.54 18.69 -18.90
N TRP A 314 -24.48 18.53 -18.11
CA TRP A 314 -23.19 19.14 -18.40
C TRP A 314 -22.51 18.46 -19.59
N GLU A 315 -22.43 17.12 -19.61
CA GLU A 315 -21.78 16.37 -20.69
C GLU A 315 -22.41 16.63 -22.06
N THR A 316 -23.74 16.59 -22.13
CA THR A 316 -24.47 16.68 -23.42
C THR A 316 -24.64 18.11 -23.93
N ARG A 317 -24.25 19.12 -23.14
CA ARG A 317 -24.34 20.53 -23.55
C ARG A 317 -23.33 20.79 -24.67
N PRO A 318 -23.76 21.26 -25.86
CA PRO A 318 -22.85 21.47 -26.99
C PRO A 318 -21.68 22.43 -26.69
N ALA A 319 -21.88 23.40 -25.79
CA ALA A 319 -20.83 24.33 -25.38
C ALA A 319 -19.68 23.66 -24.59
N ASN A 320 -19.88 22.46 -24.06
CA ASN A 320 -18.90 21.72 -23.28
C ASN A 320 -18.10 20.71 -24.11
N SER A 321 -18.41 20.51 -25.40
CA SER A 321 -17.70 19.53 -26.24
C SER A 321 -16.18 19.83 -26.35
N SER A 322 -15.82 21.11 -26.45
CA SER A 322 -14.42 21.56 -26.49
C SER A 322 -13.72 21.54 -25.12
N ARG A 323 -14.41 21.12 -24.05
CA ARG A 323 -13.83 20.98 -22.70
C ARG A 323 -13.33 19.58 -22.42
N PHE A 324 -13.58 18.64 -23.33
CA PHE A 324 -12.95 17.33 -23.30
C PHE A 324 -11.52 17.42 -23.82
N PHE A 325 -10.62 16.69 -23.17
CA PHE A 325 -9.20 16.73 -23.53
C PHE A 325 -8.97 16.21 -24.96
N GLY A 326 -8.17 16.95 -25.75
CA GLY A 326 -7.84 16.58 -27.13
C GLY A 326 -8.91 16.88 -28.18
N VAL A 327 -10.03 17.50 -27.81
CA VAL A 327 -11.03 17.95 -28.78
C VAL A 327 -10.65 19.36 -29.26
N GLU A 328 -10.13 19.47 -30.49
CA GLU A 328 -9.92 20.79 -31.11
C GLU A 328 -11.28 21.48 -31.33
N ALA A 329 -11.37 22.77 -30.97
CA ALA A 329 -12.53 23.59 -31.29
C ALA A 329 -12.64 23.72 -32.83
N GLU A 330 -13.62 23.04 -33.44
CA GLU A 330 -13.85 23.12 -34.88
C GLU A 330 -14.14 24.56 -35.32
N TYR A 331 -13.13 25.24 -35.86
CA TYR A 331 -13.34 26.30 -36.83
C TYR A 331 -13.49 25.66 -38.21
N SER A 332 -14.70 25.77 -38.75
CA SER A 332 -15.13 25.20 -40.02
C SER A 332 -14.18 25.53 -41.19
N VAL A 333 -13.47 24.53 -41.74
CA VAL A 333 -13.06 24.52 -43.16
C VAL A 333 -13.13 23.08 -43.71
N SER A 334 -14.07 22.87 -44.60
CA SER A 334 -14.20 21.70 -45.47
C SER A 334 -13.01 21.54 -46.44
N LYS A 335 -12.38 20.35 -46.51
CA LYS A 335 -12.33 19.47 -47.72
C LYS A 335 -11.31 18.32 -47.63
N ALA A 336 -11.83 17.14 -47.97
CA ALA A 336 -11.29 16.15 -48.92
C ALA A 336 -10.13 15.21 -48.53
N ARG A 337 -10.55 13.97 -48.20
CA ARG A 337 -10.10 12.66 -48.74
C ARG A 337 -8.59 12.34 -48.81
N SER A 338 -8.21 11.20 -48.20
CA SER A 338 -7.90 9.97 -48.95
C SER A 338 -7.62 8.78 -48.03
N THR A 339 -8.35 7.70 -48.27
CA THR A 339 -8.15 6.31 -47.84
C THR A 339 -6.78 5.77 -48.24
N ILE A 340 -6.19 4.84 -47.46
CA ILE A 340 -5.40 3.68 -47.92
C ILE A 340 -5.47 2.56 -46.87
N SER A 341 -5.47 1.34 -47.39
CA SER A 341 -5.89 0.05 -46.86
C SER A 341 -4.85 -0.77 -46.08
N HIS A 342 -5.38 -1.71 -45.30
CA HIS A 342 -4.79 -2.88 -44.63
C HIS A 342 -3.62 -3.62 -45.30
N LEU A 343 -2.74 -4.18 -44.47
CA LEU A 343 -2.09 -5.49 -44.65
C LEU A 343 -1.84 -6.18 -43.27
N PRO A 344 -1.91 -7.52 -43.17
CA PRO A 344 -1.87 -8.25 -41.90
C PRO A 344 -0.46 -8.75 -41.50
N LEU A 345 -0.22 -8.84 -40.19
CA LEU A 345 0.98 -9.45 -39.60
C LEU A 345 0.80 -10.98 -39.47
N GLN A 346 1.75 -11.73 -40.02
CA GLN A 346 1.84 -13.20 -39.88
C GLN A 346 2.62 -13.58 -38.61
N PHE A 347 2.03 -14.43 -37.79
CA PHE A 347 2.68 -15.12 -36.67
C PHE A 347 3.59 -16.26 -37.17
N HIS A 348 4.80 -16.37 -36.63
CA HIS A 348 5.65 -17.56 -36.75
C HIS A 348 5.75 -18.28 -35.41
N SER A 349 5.26 -19.52 -35.38
CA SER A 349 5.38 -20.47 -34.27
C SER A 349 6.77 -21.09 -34.22
N ARG A 350 7.35 -21.24 -33.01
CA ARG A 350 8.51 -22.11 -32.74
C ARG A 350 8.09 -23.27 -31.82
N PRO A 351 8.58 -24.50 -32.04
CA PRO A 351 8.16 -25.68 -31.27
C PRO A 351 8.96 -25.88 -29.97
N SER A 352 8.27 -26.57 -29.05
CA SER A 352 8.65 -27.02 -27.71
C SER A 352 9.81 -28.01 -27.68
N ALA A 353 10.68 -27.91 -26.66
CA ALA A 353 11.62 -28.95 -26.26
C ALA A 353 11.31 -29.45 -24.84
N THR A 354 11.17 -30.77 -24.71
CA THR A 354 10.96 -31.55 -23.48
C THR A 354 12.24 -31.66 -22.62
N PRO A 355 12.17 -31.71 -21.28
CA PRO A 355 13.32 -32.03 -20.43
C PRO A 355 13.41 -33.54 -20.12
N GLN A 356 14.62 -34.10 -20.20
CA GLN A 356 14.95 -35.42 -19.68
C GLN A 356 15.46 -35.32 -18.23
N GLU A 357 14.91 -36.16 -17.35
CA GLU A 357 15.33 -36.35 -15.97
C GLU A 357 16.64 -37.17 -15.88
N HIS A 358 17.57 -36.72 -15.03
CA HIS A 358 18.62 -37.57 -14.49
C HIS A 358 18.62 -37.48 -12.97
N THR A 359 18.17 -38.56 -12.33
CA THR A 359 18.22 -38.79 -10.89
C THR A 359 19.62 -39.26 -10.48
N ARG A 360 20.27 -38.54 -9.55
CA ARG A 360 21.40 -39.06 -8.76
C ARG A 360 21.08 -38.86 -7.28
N THR A 361 20.95 -39.98 -6.57
CA THR A 361 20.81 -40.07 -5.11
C THR A 361 22.18 -39.99 -4.45
N HIS A 362 22.41 -39.00 -3.59
CA HIS A 362 23.51 -39.00 -2.62
C HIS A 362 22.94 -38.99 -1.20
N THR A 363 23.24 -40.05 -0.45
CA THR A 363 22.97 -40.19 0.98
C THR A 363 24.07 -39.46 1.77
N HIS A 364 23.72 -38.42 2.52
CA HIS A 364 24.63 -37.78 3.48
C HIS A 364 24.56 -38.48 4.84
N THR A 365 25.64 -39.14 5.22
CA THR A 365 25.99 -39.44 6.62
C THR A 365 26.73 -38.25 7.20
N THR A 366 26.22 -37.70 8.30
CA THR A 366 26.82 -36.61 9.07
C THR A 366 27.87 -37.15 10.04
N ASP A 367 29.15 -36.89 9.78
CA ASP A 367 30.21 -36.97 10.80
C ASP A 367 30.48 -35.56 11.38
N PRO A 368 30.82 -35.46 12.68
CA PRO A 368 31.02 -34.18 13.35
C PRO A 368 32.35 -33.51 12.95
N LEU A 369 32.28 -32.19 12.70
CA LEU A 369 33.44 -31.33 12.43
C LEU A 369 34.47 -31.37 13.58
N PRO A 370 35.78 -31.37 13.29
CA PRO A 370 36.83 -31.33 14.32
C PRO A 370 36.92 -29.93 14.98
N PRO A 371 37.48 -29.83 16.20
CA PRO A 371 37.52 -28.58 16.96
C PRO A 371 38.45 -27.53 16.34
N ALA A 372 38.11 -26.27 16.61
CA ALA A 372 38.61 -25.04 16.00
C ALA A 372 40.09 -24.65 16.28
N SER A 373 41.05 -25.57 16.22
CA SER A 373 42.45 -25.27 16.57
C SER A 373 43.54 -25.67 15.56
N SER A 374 43.23 -26.01 14.29
CA SER A 374 44.26 -26.43 13.32
C SER A 374 44.39 -25.63 12.02
N ILE A 375 43.80 -24.44 11.89
CA ILE A 375 44.07 -23.53 10.74
C ILE A 375 44.67 -22.20 11.25
N LEU A 376 45.71 -22.29 12.06
CA LEU A 376 46.49 -21.12 12.47
C LEU A 376 47.96 -21.46 12.40
N THR A 377 48.56 -21.19 11.23
CA THR A 377 49.96 -20.76 11.11
C THR A 377 50.22 -20.37 9.65
N ASN A 378 50.57 -19.11 9.43
CA ASN A 378 51.10 -18.55 8.16
C ASN A 378 50.10 -17.98 7.13
N MET A 379 49.20 -17.08 7.55
CA MET A 379 48.80 -16.00 6.65
C MET A 379 49.49 -14.70 7.09
N THR A 380 50.44 -14.23 6.30
CA THR A 380 50.91 -12.84 6.40
C THR A 380 49.85 -11.98 5.71
N LEU A 381 49.05 -11.24 6.49
CA LEU A 381 48.06 -10.33 5.92
C LEU A 381 48.77 -9.21 5.15
N ALA A 382 48.25 -8.86 3.98
CA ALA A 382 48.66 -7.64 3.31
C ALA A 382 48.31 -6.43 4.20
N THR A 383 49.01 -5.31 4.04
CA THR A 383 48.79 -4.09 4.84
C THR A 383 47.33 -3.64 4.86
N GLU A 384 46.63 -3.76 3.73
CA GLU A 384 45.20 -3.44 3.61
C GLU A 384 44.31 -4.40 4.41
N GLN A 385 44.57 -5.71 4.35
CA GLN A 385 43.82 -6.70 5.11
C GLN A 385 44.03 -6.55 6.63
N GLN A 386 45.26 -6.19 7.03
CA GLN A 386 45.58 -5.90 8.42
C GLN A 386 44.78 -4.69 8.94
N SER A 387 44.69 -3.62 8.14
CA SER A 387 43.88 -2.43 8.49
C SER A 387 42.38 -2.77 8.61
N LEU A 388 41.85 -3.59 7.70
CA LEU A 388 40.46 -4.05 7.77
C LEU A 388 40.20 -4.93 8.99
N LYS A 389 41.15 -5.78 9.37
CA LYS A 389 41.07 -6.59 10.58
C LYS A 389 41.07 -5.75 11.86
N GLU A 390 41.91 -4.71 11.92
CA GLU A 390 41.92 -3.77 13.04
C GLU A 390 40.59 -3.02 13.16
N ARG A 391 40.02 -2.61 12.03
CA ARG A 391 38.69 -2.00 11.98
C ARG A 391 37.59 -2.97 12.45
N PHE A 392 37.67 -4.23 12.05
CA PHE A 392 36.76 -5.28 12.52
C PHE A 392 36.80 -5.41 14.04
N ASP A 393 38.00 -5.49 14.62
CA ASP A 393 38.18 -5.63 16.07
C ASP A 393 37.64 -4.44 16.84
N ALA A 394 37.72 -3.23 16.26
CA ALA A 394 37.16 -2.03 16.83
C ALA A 394 35.62 -1.99 16.78
N GLU A 395 35.01 -2.43 15.67
CA GLU A 395 33.55 -2.32 15.45
C GLU A 395 32.76 -3.52 16.03
N LEU A 396 33.25 -4.75 15.85
CA LEU A 396 32.54 -5.98 16.24
C LEU A 396 33.20 -6.73 17.40
N GLY A 397 34.43 -6.35 17.76
CA GLY A 397 35.21 -7.00 18.81
C GLY A 397 35.99 -8.22 18.31
N PRO A 398 37.18 -8.49 18.87
CA PRO A 398 38.05 -9.56 18.41
C PRO A 398 37.46 -10.96 18.56
N ALA A 399 36.54 -11.15 19.52
CA ALA A 399 35.87 -12.43 19.76
C ALA A 399 34.86 -12.81 18.65
N ALA A 400 34.37 -11.82 17.88
CA ALA A 400 33.46 -12.07 16.76
C ALA A 400 34.18 -12.53 15.48
N PHE A 401 35.52 -12.44 15.44
CA PHE A 401 36.29 -12.79 14.25
C PHE A 401 36.51 -14.30 14.14
N ASP A 402 35.60 -14.96 13.44
CA ASP A 402 35.62 -16.41 13.22
C ASP A 402 36.23 -16.80 11.86
N SER A 403 36.22 -18.10 11.57
CA SER A 403 36.76 -18.65 10.33
C SER A 403 35.99 -18.21 9.07
N SER A 404 34.74 -17.76 9.22
CA SER A 404 33.92 -17.27 8.12
C SER A 404 34.36 -15.86 7.72
N TRP A 405 34.55 -14.97 8.71
CA TRP A 405 35.11 -13.64 8.50
C TRP A 405 36.56 -13.68 8.01
N GLN A 406 37.36 -14.64 8.50
CA GLN A 406 38.72 -14.85 8.00
C GLN A 406 38.73 -15.22 6.51
N ARG A 407 37.87 -16.14 6.07
CA ARG A 407 37.75 -16.50 4.66
C ARG A 407 37.29 -15.33 3.82
N LEU A 408 36.31 -14.57 4.31
CA LEU A 408 35.83 -13.39 3.59
C LEU A 408 36.95 -12.35 3.42
N LEU A 409 37.72 -12.06 4.47
CA LEU A 409 38.87 -11.15 4.38
C LEU A 409 39.95 -11.64 3.41
N LYS A 410 40.18 -12.96 3.38
CA LYS A 410 41.14 -13.60 2.46
C LYS A 410 40.71 -13.51 1.00
N HIS A 411 39.45 -13.83 0.71
CA HIS A 411 38.96 -13.99 -0.67
C HIS A 411 38.39 -12.70 -1.27
N SER A 412 37.81 -11.81 -0.47
CA SER A 412 37.33 -10.50 -0.92
C SER A 412 37.38 -9.45 0.20
N PRO A 413 38.50 -8.72 0.35
CA PRO A 413 38.63 -7.61 1.29
C PRO A 413 37.55 -6.52 1.12
N GLU A 414 37.08 -6.28 -0.11
CA GLU A 414 36.06 -5.27 -0.40
C GLU A 414 34.69 -5.71 0.14
N MET A 415 34.31 -6.96 -0.11
CA MET A 415 33.08 -7.52 0.45
C MET A 415 33.17 -7.64 1.97
N PHE A 416 34.35 -7.99 2.51
CA PHE A 416 34.59 -7.96 3.94
C PHE A 416 34.30 -6.57 4.54
N ALA A 417 34.85 -5.51 3.93
CA ALA A 417 34.66 -4.14 4.39
C ALA A 417 33.20 -3.69 4.34
N ALA A 418 32.48 -4.07 3.28
CA ALA A 418 31.06 -3.77 3.12
C ALA A 418 30.19 -4.53 4.14
N SER A 419 30.43 -5.83 4.31
CA SER A 419 29.73 -6.69 5.29
C SER A 419 29.99 -6.25 6.73
N LEU A 420 31.23 -5.85 7.04
CA LEU A 420 31.58 -5.27 8.34
C LEU A 420 30.75 -4.01 8.61
N ARG A 421 30.72 -3.07 7.66
CA ARG A 421 29.94 -1.83 7.79
C ARG A 421 28.45 -2.13 7.96
N LEU A 422 27.90 -3.08 7.21
CA LEU A 422 26.49 -3.44 7.30
C LEU A 422 26.15 -4.04 8.66
N THR A 423 27.00 -4.95 9.15
CA THR A 423 26.83 -5.65 10.44
C THR A 423 26.97 -4.70 11.64
N SER A 424 27.81 -3.67 11.54
CA SER A 424 28.08 -2.76 12.67
C SER A 424 26.98 -1.71 12.92
N ILE A 425 26.09 -1.45 11.96
CA ILE A 425 25.02 -0.45 12.11
C ILE A 425 24.10 -0.74 13.31
N PRO A 426 23.42 -1.89 13.42
CA PRO A 426 22.53 -2.16 14.56
C PRO A 426 23.29 -2.19 15.89
N LEU A 427 24.56 -2.63 15.88
CA LEU A 427 25.43 -2.67 17.06
C LEU A 427 25.88 -1.27 17.53
N THR A 428 25.86 -0.29 16.63
CA THR A 428 26.20 1.11 16.91
C THR A 428 24.97 1.88 17.37
N LYS A 429 23.83 1.71 16.69
CA LYS A 429 22.56 2.39 17.01
C LYS A 429 22.00 1.97 18.37
N ARG A 430 21.97 0.66 18.65
CA ARG A 430 21.54 0.06 19.92
C ARG A 430 20.16 0.55 20.40
N HIS A 431 19.20 0.63 19.49
CA HIS A 431 17.80 0.80 19.87
C HIS A 431 17.30 -0.42 20.64
N LEU A 432 17.84 -1.61 20.33
CA LEU A 432 17.61 -2.84 21.09
C LEU A 432 18.84 -3.21 21.94
N PRO A 433 18.65 -3.74 23.17
CA PRO A 433 19.74 -4.30 23.96
C PRO A 433 20.41 -5.49 23.24
N PRO A 434 21.72 -5.74 23.46
CA PRO A 434 22.46 -6.83 22.79
C PRO A 434 21.83 -8.22 22.96
N LYS A 435 21.21 -8.48 24.12
CA LYS A 435 20.43 -9.71 24.36
C LYS A 435 19.29 -9.86 23.34
N LEU A 436 18.50 -8.81 23.13
CA LEU A 436 17.38 -8.84 22.19
C LEU A 436 17.85 -8.93 20.74
N GLN A 437 18.90 -8.20 20.38
CA GLN A 437 19.50 -8.32 19.04
C GLN A 437 19.88 -9.78 18.73
N SER A 438 20.50 -10.47 19.70
CA SER A 438 20.87 -11.88 19.56
C SER A 438 19.65 -12.80 19.43
N LEU A 439 18.59 -12.56 20.22
CA LEU A 439 17.34 -13.34 20.15
C LEU A 439 16.59 -13.13 18.83
N ILE A 440 16.58 -11.90 18.30
CA ILE A 440 15.98 -11.56 17.00
C ILE A 440 16.76 -12.24 15.86
N SER A 441 18.09 -12.16 15.86
CA SER A 441 18.90 -12.85 14.85
C SER A 441 18.76 -14.38 14.96
N LEU A 442 18.57 -14.93 16.16
CA LEU A 442 18.23 -16.33 16.35
C LEU A 442 16.88 -16.69 15.70
N ALA A 443 15.85 -15.86 15.85
CA ALA A 443 14.55 -16.09 15.22
C ALA A 443 14.66 -16.17 13.68
N VAL A 444 15.41 -15.26 13.08
CA VAL A 444 15.68 -15.26 11.63
C VAL A 444 16.43 -16.53 11.22
N ALA A 445 17.48 -16.89 11.95
CA ALA A 445 18.30 -18.06 11.63
C ALA A 445 17.55 -19.38 11.80
N SER A 446 16.64 -19.45 12.78
CA SER A 446 15.89 -20.66 13.16
C SER A 446 14.52 -20.79 12.49
N ALA A 447 14.10 -19.79 11.70
CA ALA A 447 12.89 -19.85 10.90
C ALA A 447 12.91 -21.07 9.97
N SER A 448 11.77 -21.77 9.82
CA SER A 448 11.65 -22.97 8.97
C SER A 448 11.96 -22.71 7.50
N THR A 449 11.86 -21.45 7.06
CA THR A 449 12.23 -20.99 5.71
C THR A 449 13.73 -20.73 5.54
N HIS A 450 14.52 -20.75 6.61
CA HIS A 450 15.96 -20.47 6.60
C HIS A 450 16.79 -21.62 7.19
N LEU A 451 16.51 -22.05 8.43
CA LEU A 451 17.16 -23.16 9.15
C LEU A 451 18.69 -23.21 8.98
N HIS A 452 19.36 -22.08 9.19
CA HIS A 452 20.81 -22.00 9.01
C HIS A 452 21.56 -22.35 10.31
N THR A 453 21.87 -23.64 10.47
CA THR A 453 22.51 -24.21 11.67
C THR A 453 23.72 -23.44 12.19
N PRO A 454 24.68 -22.99 11.36
CA PRO A 454 25.82 -22.20 11.86
C PRO A 454 25.39 -20.89 12.55
N SER A 455 24.45 -20.15 11.96
CA SER A 455 23.93 -18.91 12.57
C SER A 455 23.10 -19.21 13.83
N ILE A 456 22.36 -20.33 13.86
CA ILE A 456 21.63 -20.76 15.07
C ILE A 456 22.62 -20.97 16.23
N HIS A 457 23.74 -21.66 16.01
CA HIS A 457 24.78 -21.83 17.03
C HIS A 457 25.36 -20.48 17.47
N GLN A 458 25.71 -19.62 16.52
CA GLN A 458 26.30 -18.32 16.79
C GLN A 458 25.38 -17.42 17.61
N HIS A 459 24.12 -17.25 17.21
CA HIS A 459 23.17 -16.36 17.88
C HIS A 459 22.70 -16.92 19.21
N THR A 460 22.60 -18.25 19.36
CA THR A 460 22.34 -18.89 20.66
C THR A 460 23.46 -18.61 21.65
N ALA A 461 24.72 -18.81 21.24
CA ALA A 461 25.88 -18.52 22.09
C ALA A 461 25.96 -17.03 22.47
N ALA A 462 25.71 -16.13 21.50
CA ALA A 462 25.66 -14.70 21.74
C ALA A 462 24.56 -14.31 22.74
N ALA A 463 23.34 -14.84 22.58
CA ALA A 463 22.23 -14.58 23.50
C ALA A 463 22.59 -15.01 24.94
N LEU A 464 23.15 -16.21 25.12
CA LEU A 464 23.61 -16.71 26.43
C LEU A 464 24.68 -15.80 27.04
N SER A 465 25.68 -15.36 26.25
CA SER A 465 26.72 -14.44 26.74
C SER A 465 26.17 -13.08 27.16
N HIS A 466 25.05 -12.64 26.57
CA HIS A 466 24.33 -11.42 26.93
C HIS A 466 23.29 -11.64 28.04
N GLY A 467 23.29 -12.81 28.68
CA GLY A 467 22.45 -13.12 29.84
C GLY A 467 21.05 -13.59 29.49
N ALA A 468 20.80 -14.06 28.27
CA ALA A 468 19.56 -14.80 27.98
C ALA A 468 19.51 -16.12 28.74
N SER A 469 18.36 -16.44 29.29
CA SER A 469 18.09 -17.75 29.87
C SER A 469 17.78 -18.79 28.79
N ALA A 470 17.94 -20.07 29.13
CA ALA A 470 17.50 -21.15 28.25
C ALA A 470 15.99 -21.07 27.95
N ALA A 471 15.18 -20.60 28.91
CA ALA A 471 13.75 -20.44 28.72
C ALA A 471 13.41 -19.37 27.66
N GLU A 472 14.10 -18.23 27.66
CA GLU A 472 13.91 -17.17 26.65
C GLU A 472 14.27 -17.69 25.25
N ILE A 473 15.37 -18.45 25.13
CA ILE A 473 15.80 -19.05 23.87
C ILE A 473 14.76 -20.07 23.36
N VAL A 474 14.29 -20.96 24.23
CA VAL A 474 13.23 -21.92 23.88
C VAL A 474 11.96 -21.20 23.45
N GLU A 475 11.58 -20.11 24.15
CA GLU A 475 10.40 -19.34 23.78
C GLU A 475 10.55 -18.68 22.40
N VAL A 476 11.72 -18.15 22.03
CA VAL A 476 12.01 -17.67 20.67
C VAL A 476 11.81 -18.78 19.62
N LEU A 477 12.30 -19.99 19.90
CA LEU A 477 12.12 -21.13 19.00
C LEU A 477 10.65 -21.53 18.87
N CYS A 478 9.88 -21.51 19.97
CA CYS A 478 8.44 -21.77 19.95
C CYS A 478 7.68 -20.72 19.13
N LEU A 479 7.96 -19.43 19.32
CA LEU A 479 7.37 -18.34 18.55
C LEU A 479 7.67 -18.50 17.05
N THR A 480 8.94 -18.74 16.72
CA THR A 480 9.41 -18.92 15.34
C THR A 480 8.78 -20.13 14.66
N SER A 481 8.49 -21.20 15.42
CA SER A 481 7.83 -22.41 14.90
C SER A 481 6.38 -22.18 14.45
N THR A 482 5.76 -21.05 14.81
CA THR A 482 4.40 -20.71 14.36
C THR A 482 4.30 -20.31 12.89
N LEU A 483 5.44 -20.02 12.23
CA LEU A 483 5.52 -19.59 10.83
C LEU A 483 4.76 -20.52 9.87
N GLY A 484 4.78 -21.83 10.14
CA GLY A 484 4.12 -22.83 9.28
C GLY A 484 2.62 -22.62 9.07
N ILE A 485 1.94 -21.86 9.94
CA ILE A 485 0.51 -21.56 9.77
C ILE A 485 0.20 -20.73 8.52
N HIS A 486 1.20 -20.03 7.96
CA HIS A 486 1.01 -19.24 6.76
C HIS A 486 0.58 -20.08 5.55
N ALA A 487 0.85 -21.39 5.57
CA ALA A 487 0.27 -22.34 4.61
C ALA A 487 -1.27 -22.36 4.67
N CYS A 488 -1.87 -22.29 5.87
CA CYS A 488 -3.32 -22.19 6.03
C CYS A 488 -3.83 -20.77 5.76
N ASN A 489 -3.11 -19.74 6.19
CA ASN A 489 -3.52 -18.34 5.97
C ASN A 489 -3.63 -17.98 4.49
N ILE A 490 -2.79 -18.58 3.64
CA ILE A 490 -2.84 -18.42 2.18
C ILE A 490 -3.70 -19.52 1.54
N GLY A 491 -3.48 -20.77 1.93
CA GLY A 491 -4.05 -21.93 1.27
C GLY A 491 -5.55 -22.12 1.52
N VAL A 492 -6.07 -21.75 2.69
CA VAL A 492 -7.51 -21.90 2.97
C VAL A 492 -8.34 -20.90 2.16
N PRO A 493 -8.02 -19.59 2.12
CA PRO A 493 -8.72 -18.67 1.24
C PRO A 493 -8.69 -19.10 -0.24
N LEU A 494 -7.53 -19.60 -0.73
CA LEU A 494 -7.43 -20.14 -2.09
C LEU A 494 -8.29 -21.40 -2.29
N LEU A 495 -8.36 -22.28 -1.29
CA LEU A 495 -9.24 -23.44 -1.35
C LEU A 495 -10.71 -23.01 -1.45
N CYS A 496 -11.13 -22.02 -0.66
CA CYS A 496 -12.48 -21.45 -0.72
C CYS A 496 -12.78 -20.86 -2.12
N GLU A 497 -11.80 -20.17 -2.72
CA GLU A 497 -11.89 -19.65 -4.08
C GLU A 497 -12.07 -20.77 -5.12
N VAL A 498 -11.21 -21.80 -5.10
CA VAL A 498 -11.30 -22.95 -6.02
C VAL A 498 -12.63 -23.70 -5.84
N LEU A 499 -13.10 -23.85 -4.60
CA LEU A 499 -14.40 -24.48 -4.33
C LEU A 499 -15.55 -23.66 -4.93
N ARG A 500 -15.50 -22.34 -4.84
CA ARG A 500 -16.48 -21.44 -5.45
C ARG A 500 -16.46 -21.55 -6.98
N GLU A 501 -15.29 -21.56 -7.60
CA GLU A 501 -15.14 -21.76 -9.05
C GLU A 501 -15.70 -23.12 -9.52
N ALA A 502 -15.57 -24.15 -8.68
CA ALA A 502 -16.11 -25.48 -8.95
C ALA A 502 -17.62 -25.61 -8.64
N GLY A 503 -18.30 -24.53 -8.23
CA GLY A 503 -19.72 -24.55 -7.85
C GLY A 503 -20.01 -25.27 -6.53
N ARG A 504 -19.02 -25.35 -5.64
CA ARG A 504 -19.07 -26.02 -4.32
C ARG A 504 -18.82 -25.03 -3.18
N GLU A 505 -19.45 -23.87 -3.26
CA GLU A 505 -19.23 -22.75 -2.34
C GLU A 505 -19.50 -23.15 -0.88
N MET A 506 -18.56 -22.79 0.00
CA MET A 506 -18.73 -22.94 1.45
C MET A 506 -19.46 -21.72 2.03
N PRO A 507 -20.25 -21.87 3.11
CA PRO A 507 -20.85 -20.74 3.79
C PRO A 507 -19.80 -19.74 4.28
N SER A 508 -20.00 -18.45 4.02
CA SER A 508 -19.12 -17.36 4.48
C SER A 508 -19.45 -16.89 5.90
N GLY A 509 -18.46 -16.32 6.59
CA GLY A 509 -18.64 -15.74 7.92
C GLY A 509 -18.80 -16.78 9.02
N MET A 510 -19.34 -16.38 10.18
CA MET A 510 -19.54 -17.26 11.35
C MET A 510 -20.95 -17.87 11.44
N GLU A 511 -21.83 -17.60 10.46
CA GLU A 511 -23.20 -18.12 10.46
C GLU A 511 -23.22 -19.65 10.34
N GLY A 512 -24.05 -20.32 11.15
CA GLY A 512 -24.16 -21.78 11.17
C GLY A 512 -22.97 -22.52 11.79
N MET A 513 -21.99 -21.83 12.38
CA MET A 513 -20.91 -22.48 13.13
C MET A 513 -21.39 -23.12 14.44
N SER A 514 -20.71 -24.21 14.83
CA SER A 514 -21.02 -24.92 16.07
C SER A 514 -20.61 -24.13 17.31
N LYS A 515 -21.10 -24.55 18.49
CA LYS A 515 -20.72 -23.93 19.77
C LYS A 515 -19.21 -24.07 20.03
N GLU A 516 -18.64 -25.19 19.61
CA GLU A 516 -17.22 -25.50 19.74
C GLU A 516 -16.38 -24.55 18.86
N GLN A 517 -16.82 -24.26 17.63
CA GLN A 517 -16.15 -23.28 16.76
C GLN A 517 -16.18 -21.87 17.35
N TRP A 518 -17.32 -21.43 17.87
CA TRP A 518 -17.42 -20.16 18.58
C TRP A 518 -16.51 -20.09 19.82
N ALA A 519 -16.39 -21.19 20.55
CA ALA A 519 -15.48 -21.27 21.70
C ALA A 519 -14.01 -21.17 21.27
N LEU A 520 -13.62 -21.84 20.19
CA LEU A 520 -12.26 -21.78 19.64
C LEU A 520 -11.90 -20.37 19.15
N LYS A 521 -12.83 -19.67 18.47
CA LYS A 521 -12.66 -18.27 18.10
C LYS A 521 -12.37 -17.40 19.33
N LYS A 522 -13.22 -17.53 20.36
CA LYS A 522 -13.08 -16.77 21.60
C LYS A 522 -11.73 -17.06 22.27
N GLU A 523 -11.34 -18.33 22.34
CA GLU A 523 -10.06 -18.73 22.92
C GLU A 523 -8.86 -18.14 22.15
N PHE A 524 -8.94 -18.10 20.82
CA PHE A 524 -7.92 -17.44 19.99
C PHE A 524 -7.84 -15.94 20.31
N GLU A 525 -8.98 -15.25 20.34
CA GLU A 525 -9.05 -13.81 20.65
C GLU A 525 -8.49 -13.51 22.05
N ASP A 526 -8.87 -14.31 23.05
CA ASP A 526 -8.42 -14.13 24.44
C ASP A 526 -6.90 -14.36 24.57
N LYS A 527 -6.30 -15.30 23.80
CA LYS A 527 -4.86 -15.60 23.83
C LYS A 527 -4.02 -14.66 22.98
N ARG A 528 -4.52 -14.26 21.80
CA ARG A 528 -3.74 -13.56 20.76
C ARG A 528 -4.08 -12.07 20.65
N GLY A 529 -5.22 -11.65 21.20
CA GLY A 529 -5.64 -10.24 21.24
C GLY A 529 -6.17 -9.68 19.92
N TYR A 530 -6.43 -10.51 18.91
CA TYR A 530 -6.97 -10.09 17.62
C TYR A 530 -7.81 -11.20 16.96
N TRP A 531 -8.62 -10.81 15.97
CA TRP A 531 -9.33 -11.71 15.05
C TRP A 531 -9.28 -11.15 13.64
N HIS A 532 -9.26 -12.04 12.64
CA HIS A 532 -9.21 -11.67 11.22
C HIS A 532 -10.03 -12.65 10.39
N GLY A 533 -10.64 -12.19 9.29
CA GLY A 533 -11.57 -12.97 8.46
C GLY A 533 -11.00 -14.29 7.91
N PHE A 534 -9.71 -14.33 7.52
CA PHE A 534 -9.10 -15.59 7.05
C PHE A 534 -9.09 -16.71 8.11
N TRP A 535 -9.15 -16.38 9.41
CA TRP A 535 -9.28 -17.38 10.48
C TRP A 535 -10.66 -18.03 10.49
N GLU A 536 -11.68 -17.35 9.97
CA GLU A 536 -13.05 -17.87 9.90
C GLU A 536 -13.12 -19.02 8.90
N ASP A 537 -12.55 -18.84 7.71
CA ASP A 537 -12.50 -19.89 6.69
C ASP A 537 -11.68 -21.08 7.17
N PHE A 538 -10.57 -20.84 7.88
CA PHE A 538 -9.77 -21.92 8.44
C PHE A 538 -10.50 -22.67 9.56
N LEU A 539 -11.09 -21.95 10.52
CA LEU A 539 -11.92 -22.53 11.58
C LEU A 539 -13.12 -23.31 11.02
N ARG A 540 -13.69 -22.86 9.90
CA ARG A 540 -14.77 -23.56 9.21
C ARG A 540 -14.30 -24.84 8.54
N ALA A 541 -13.20 -24.76 7.80
CA ALA A 541 -12.68 -25.85 7.00
C ALA A 541 -12.09 -26.98 7.88
N SER A 542 -11.45 -26.62 8.99
CA SER A 542 -10.80 -27.60 9.87
C SER A 542 -10.74 -27.13 11.32
N PRO A 543 -11.86 -27.19 12.06
CA PRO A 543 -11.93 -26.73 13.44
C PRO A 543 -10.98 -27.48 14.38
N GLU A 544 -10.73 -28.77 14.12
CA GLU A 544 -9.80 -29.57 14.92
C GLU A 544 -8.36 -29.08 14.75
N PHE A 545 -7.97 -28.77 13.51
CA PHE A 545 -6.62 -28.26 13.23
C PHE A 545 -6.46 -26.82 13.70
N PHE A 546 -7.48 -25.98 13.54
CA PHE A 546 -7.51 -24.64 14.12
C PHE A 546 -7.32 -24.70 15.64
N GLY A 547 -8.07 -25.55 16.34
CA GLY A 547 -7.94 -25.72 17.79
C GLY A 547 -6.56 -26.17 18.23
N ALA A 548 -5.98 -27.16 17.52
CA ALA A 548 -4.60 -27.59 17.76
C ALA A 548 -3.58 -26.45 17.55
N TYR A 549 -3.81 -25.58 16.56
CA TYR A 549 -2.96 -24.41 16.33
C TYR A 549 -3.13 -23.32 17.41
N VAL A 550 -4.34 -23.12 17.93
CA VAL A 550 -4.59 -22.19 19.06
C VAL A 550 -3.83 -22.66 20.30
N GLU A 551 -3.81 -23.96 20.56
CA GLU A 551 -2.99 -24.55 21.63
C GLU A 551 -1.50 -24.32 21.35
N PHE A 552 -1.00 -24.77 20.20
CA PHE A 552 0.40 -24.69 19.81
C PHE A 552 0.97 -23.26 19.87
N SER A 553 0.27 -22.30 19.26
CA SER A 553 0.70 -20.91 19.19
C SER A 553 0.44 -20.13 20.49
N GLY A 554 -0.42 -20.64 21.37
CA GLY A 554 -0.72 -20.07 22.68
C GLY A 554 0.36 -20.35 23.72
N VAL A 555 1.17 -21.40 23.57
CA VAL A 555 2.18 -21.84 24.55
C VAL A 555 3.12 -20.70 25.00
N PRO A 556 3.75 -19.91 24.10
CA PRO A 556 4.57 -18.77 24.52
C PRO A 556 3.78 -17.73 25.32
N TRP A 557 2.50 -17.55 25.03
CA TRP A 557 1.67 -16.53 25.69
C TRP A 557 1.17 -16.95 27.07
N THR A 558 0.97 -18.25 27.31
CA THR A 558 0.33 -18.76 28.52
C THR A 558 1.26 -19.45 29.52
N ASN A 559 2.51 -19.76 29.15
CA ASN A 559 3.48 -20.37 30.07
C ASN A 559 3.81 -19.42 31.26
N GLU A 560 4.40 -19.98 32.34
CA GLU A 560 4.87 -19.21 33.53
C GLU A 560 3.78 -18.39 34.24
N GLY A 561 2.61 -18.99 34.47
CA GLY A 561 1.50 -18.30 35.15
C GLY A 561 0.78 -17.28 34.26
N GLY A 562 0.78 -17.49 32.93
CA GLY A 562 -0.05 -16.77 31.98
C GLY A 562 0.61 -15.57 31.30
N ARG A 563 1.95 -15.50 31.23
CA ARG A 563 2.65 -14.36 30.58
C ARG A 563 3.81 -14.74 29.65
N GLY A 564 4.28 -15.98 29.66
CA GLY A 564 5.58 -16.37 29.07
C GLY A 564 6.76 -15.75 29.80
N VAL A 565 8.00 -16.06 29.36
CA VAL A 565 9.21 -15.43 29.93
C VAL A 565 9.60 -14.15 29.20
N LEU A 566 9.24 -14.03 27.92
CA LEU A 566 9.40 -12.83 27.13
C LEU A 566 8.20 -11.88 27.32
N GLU A 567 8.47 -10.58 27.37
CA GLU A 567 7.42 -9.57 27.38
C GLU A 567 6.67 -9.53 26.02
N PRO A 568 5.38 -9.14 26.00
CA PRO A 568 4.57 -9.10 24.77
C PRO A 568 5.24 -8.37 23.60
N LYS A 569 5.84 -7.20 23.85
CA LYS A 569 6.55 -6.43 22.81
C LYS A 569 7.65 -7.26 22.13
N VAL A 570 8.44 -8.00 22.91
CA VAL A 570 9.53 -8.82 22.39
C VAL A 570 9.00 -9.98 21.56
N LYS A 571 7.90 -10.60 21.98
CA LYS A 571 7.24 -11.67 21.18
C LYS A 571 6.86 -11.17 19.79
N GLU A 572 6.29 -9.98 19.73
CA GLU A 572 5.89 -9.34 18.46
C GLU A 572 7.11 -8.94 17.61
N LEU A 573 8.21 -8.48 18.22
CA LEU A 573 9.48 -8.25 17.50
C LEU A 573 10.06 -9.54 16.90
N ILE A 574 9.93 -10.68 17.60
CA ILE A 574 10.33 -12.01 17.09
C ILE A 574 9.48 -12.42 15.89
N TYR A 575 8.17 -12.20 15.94
CA TYR A 575 7.29 -12.43 14.79
C TYR A 575 7.67 -11.53 13.60
N CYS A 576 7.92 -10.24 13.84
CA CYS A 576 8.41 -9.31 12.81
C CYS A 576 9.71 -9.82 12.16
N ALA A 577 10.62 -10.40 12.96
CA ALA A 577 11.93 -10.82 12.49
C ALA A 577 11.86 -11.90 11.39
N PHE A 578 11.09 -12.97 11.61
CA PHE A 578 10.97 -14.02 10.59
C PHE A 578 10.02 -13.65 9.45
N ASP A 579 9.02 -12.79 9.67
CA ASP A 579 8.16 -12.29 8.59
C ASP A 579 8.87 -11.29 7.67
N ALA A 580 9.82 -10.53 8.19
CA ALA A 580 10.69 -9.65 7.40
C ALA A 580 11.87 -10.37 6.73
N ALA A 581 12.19 -11.60 7.13
CA ALA A 581 13.32 -12.33 6.57
C ALA A 581 13.12 -12.54 5.06
N ALA A 582 14.16 -12.29 4.27
CA ALA A 582 14.15 -12.42 2.80
C ALA A 582 13.78 -13.83 2.30
N THR A 583 13.86 -14.85 3.16
CA THR A 583 13.43 -16.23 2.88
C THR A 583 11.92 -16.45 3.02
N HIS A 584 11.17 -15.45 3.51
CA HIS A 584 9.74 -15.57 3.81
C HIS A 584 8.93 -14.37 3.32
N LEU A 585 9.29 -13.14 3.72
CA LEU A 585 8.66 -11.89 3.27
C LEU A 585 7.13 -11.88 3.35
N TYR A 586 6.57 -12.36 4.46
CA TYR A 586 5.13 -12.44 4.64
C TYR A 586 4.55 -11.11 5.16
N GLN A 587 4.20 -10.25 4.21
CA GLN A 587 3.75 -8.89 4.46
C GLN A 587 2.51 -8.77 5.38
N PRO A 588 1.45 -9.60 5.27
CA PRO A 588 0.28 -9.46 6.15
C PRO A 588 0.62 -9.68 7.62
N GLY A 589 1.44 -10.71 7.92
CA GLY A 589 1.93 -10.99 9.27
C GLY A 589 2.84 -9.87 9.77
N LEU A 590 3.81 -9.45 8.96
CA LEU A 590 4.74 -8.38 9.32
C LEU A 590 4.00 -7.09 9.74
N LYS A 591 3.01 -6.66 8.95
CA LYS A 591 2.21 -5.46 9.24
C LYS A 591 1.43 -5.58 10.54
N LEU A 592 0.79 -6.73 10.77
CA LEU A 592 0.06 -7.01 12.01
C LEU A 592 1.01 -6.95 13.22
N HIS A 593 2.14 -7.62 13.14
CA HIS A 593 3.10 -7.69 14.24
C HIS A 593 3.76 -6.33 14.51
N MET A 594 4.06 -5.52 13.49
CA MET A 594 4.50 -4.13 13.67
C MET A 594 3.47 -3.29 14.42
N LYS A 595 2.18 -3.43 14.08
CA LYS A 595 1.09 -2.73 14.79
C LYS A 595 1.02 -3.17 16.26
N ASN A 596 1.20 -4.45 16.54
CA ASN A 596 1.21 -4.97 17.91
C ASN A 596 2.44 -4.49 18.70
N VAL A 597 3.63 -4.44 18.09
CA VAL A 597 4.83 -3.85 18.70
C VAL A 597 4.55 -2.42 19.16
N LEU A 598 3.99 -1.58 18.28
CA LEU A 598 3.61 -0.20 18.62
C LEU A 598 2.53 -0.16 19.72
N GLY A 599 1.56 -1.06 19.68
CA GLY A 599 0.51 -1.20 20.70
C GLY A 599 1.05 -1.55 22.09
N TYR A 600 2.15 -2.32 22.15
CA TYR A 600 2.87 -2.63 23.39
C TYR A 600 3.95 -1.60 23.76
N GLY A 601 3.96 -0.43 23.11
CA GLY A 601 4.86 0.68 23.44
C GLY A 601 6.26 0.58 22.81
N GLY A 602 6.44 -0.26 21.79
CA GLY A 602 7.66 -0.26 20.98
C GLY A 602 7.77 0.95 20.06
N THR A 603 8.99 1.21 19.57
CA THR A 603 9.25 2.38 18.72
C THR A 603 9.51 2.01 17.25
N PRO A 604 9.33 2.95 16.30
CA PRO A 604 9.72 2.73 14.91
C PRO A 604 11.20 2.37 14.75
N GLU A 605 12.08 2.89 15.61
CA GLU A 605 13.51 2.61 15.60
C GLU A 605 13.82 1.18 16.05
N GLU A 606 13.11 0.65 17.06
CA GLU A 606 13.22 -0.77 17.46
C GLU A 606 12.79 -1.70 16.32
N ILE A 607 11.69 -1.37 15.63
CA ILE A 607 11.21 -2.12 14.46
C ILE A 607 12.23 -2.05 13.32
N MET A 608 12.75 -0.86 13.03
CA MET A 608 13.77 -0.70 11.98
C MET A 608 15.04 -1.50 12.29
N GLU A 609 15.45 -1.55 13.55
CA GLU A 609 16.61 -2.36 13.97
C GLU A 609 16.33 -3.87 13.81
N VAL A 610 15.09 -4.36 13.99
CA VAL A 610 14.71 -5.74 13.61
C VAL A 610 14.91 -5.99 12.12
N LEU A 611 14.49 -5.04 11.25
CA LEU A 611 14.65 -5.17 9.80
C LEU A 611 16.14 -5.16 9.39
N GLU A 612 16.96 -4.34 10.05
CA GLU A 612 18.42 -4.34 9.87
C GLU A 612 19.02 -5.70 10.23
N LEU A 613 18.64 -6.27 11.38
CA LEU A 613 19.11 -7.58 11.83
C LEU A 613 18.66 -8.71 10.91
N ALA A 614 17.42 -8.69 10.42
CA ALA A 614 16.91 -9.67 9.47
C ALA A 614 17.69 -9.61 8.14
N THR A 615 18.04 -8.42 7.67
CA THR A 615 18.83 -8.24 6.44
C THR A 615 20.21 -8.93 6.50
N LEU A 616 20.80 -9.06 7.70
CA LEU A 616 22.11 -9.71 7.87
C LEU A 616 22.14 -11.19 7.50
N LEU A 617 20.97 -11.85 7.32
CA LEU A 617 20.92 -13.22 6.82
C LEU A 617 21.63 -13.40 5.47
N SER A 618 21.73 -12.33 4.66
CA SER A 618 22.43 -12.36 3.37
C SER A 618 23.94 -12.61 3.50
N ILE A 619 24.53 -12.35 4.66
CA ILE A 619 25.97 -12.62 4.90
C ILE A 619 26.24 -14.13 4.92
N SER A 620 25.25 -14.95 5.29
CA SER A 620 25.35 -16.42 5.28
C SER A 620 25.72 -17.01 3.92
N THR A 621 25.43 -16.29 2.81
CA THR A 621 25.87 -16.69 1.46
C THR A 621 27.38 -16.92 1.39
N MET A 622 28.16 -16.02 1.99
CA MET A 622 29.62 -16.13 1.99
C MET A 622 30.10 -17.19 2.97
N HIS A 623 29.40 -17.35 4.11
CA HIS A 623 29.73 -18.36 5.12
C HIS A 623 29.62 -19.79 4.58
N VAL A 624 28.64 -20.03 3.69
CA VAL A 624 28.47 -21.34 3.03
C VAL A 624 29.34 -21.46 1.78
N GLY A 625 29.38 -20.41 0.94
CA GLY A 625 30.02 -20.50 -0.38
C GLY A 625 31.55 -20.56 -0.35
N LEU A 626 32.20 -19.80 0.54
CA LEU A 626 33.67 -19.72 0.55
C LEU A 626 34.36 -21.03 0.98
N PRO A 627 33.90 -21.76 2.01
CA PRO A 627 34.46 -23.07 2.32
C PRO A 627 34.36 -24.06 1.13
N ILE A 628 33.21 -24.10 0.46
CA ILE A 628 33.00 -24.97 -0.72
C ILE A 628 33.97 -24.58 -1.85
N LEU A 629 34.15 -23.28 -2.10
CA LEU A 629 35.12 -22.81 -3.09
C LEU A 629 36.54 -23.28 -2.77
N GLU A 630 36.96 -23.20 -1.50
CA GLU A 630 38.28 -23.68 -1.09
C GLU A 630 38.44 -25.19 -1.29
N GLU A 631 37.40 -25.97 -0.97
CA GLU A 631 37.37 -27.42 -1.17
C GLU A 631 37.49 -27.80 -2.65
N GLU A 632 36.70 -27.17 -3.52
CA GLU A 632 36.72 -27.42 -4.97
C GLU A 632 38.05 -27.01 -5.61
N LEU A 633 38.64 -25.88 -5.18
CA LEU A 633 39.97 -25.46 -5.64
C LEU A 633 41.06 -26.46 -5.21
N ALA A 634 40.98 -26.98 -3.98
CA ALA A 634 41.92 -27.98 -3.49
C ALA A 634 41.79 -29.30 -4.29
N ALA A 635 40.56 -29.74 -4.58
CA ALA A 635 40.31 -30.93 -5.39
C ALA A 635 40.82 -30.77 -6.83
N ALA A 636 40.57 -29.62 -7.47
CA ALA A 636 41.06 -29.33 -8.81
C ALA A 636 42.60 -29.26 -8.87
N GLY A 637 43.24 -28.66 -7.86
CA GLY A 637 44.71 -28.61 -7.75
C GLY A 637 45.34 -30.00 -7.58
N ALA A 638 44.73 -30.87 -6.76
CA ALA A 638 45.19 -32.24 -6.57
C ALA A 638 45.03 -33.10 -7.82
N ALA A 639 43.92 -32.94 -8.57
CA ALA A 639 43.72 -33.61 -9.85
C ALA A 639 44.71 -33.16 -10.94
N GLY A 640 45.05 -31.87 -10.96
CA GLY A 640 46.08 -31.31 -11.85
C GLY A 640 47.49 -31.85 -11.55
N ALA A 641 47.81 -32.09 -10.28
CA ALA A 641 49.10 -32.63 -9.85
C ALA A 641 49.24 -34.16 -10.02
N ALA A 642 48.13 -34.91 -10.06
CA ALA A 642 48.11 -36.35 -10.31
C ALA A 642 48.07 -36.72 -11.81
N GLY A 643 47.79 -35.75 -12.69
CA GLY A 643 47.76 -35.90 -14.15
C GLY A 643 49.05 -35.51 -14.88
N THR A 644 50.08 -35.09 -14.14
CA THR A 644 51.46 -34.85 -14.60
C THR A 644 52.39 -35.90 -14.04
#